data_AF-A0A2D6A4H7-F1
#
_entry.id   AF-A0A2D6A4H7-F1
#
_cell.length_a   1.000
_cell.length_b   1.000
_cell.length_c   1.000
_cell.angle_alpha   90.00
_cell.angle_beta   90.00
_cell.angle_gamma   90.00
#
_symmetry.space_group_name_H-M   'P 1'
#
loop_
_entity.id
_entity.type
_entity.pdbx_description
1 polymer ?
#
loop_
_entity_poly.entity_id
_entity_poly.type
_entity_poly.pdbx_seq_one_letter_code
_entity_poly.pdbx_strand_id
1 'polypeptide(L)'
;MRTTTKLSLLWLFLAAAPSTAQDLKGLLAPLINRHRGEVSVAVKHLATGQSFSHRADQPMPTASLIKLPIMIEAYRQAEAGTIDLDLTITLAQADKVPGSGVLTPHFSAGTQLSLRDAVHLMMTVSDNTATNLVIDRIGLRATTDTMERMGCANTKLHSKLFRRGTSIFPERSKQFGIGSTTANEILTLLEKLHASKVVSKKASEAMLGHMLACTDKDKFPRFLPPGTKLAHKTGSVSSVRCDGGIIYAPGGAVAVCVLTKNNRDQRWVRDNAGNRLCARIAITAYRHFSPKGVMTSNAAPLDMGASGRLVEGLQRTLNARLDPSPNLDVDGDFGTATQKAVIELQQKRKLKATGIVDADTWKALGALVMTAKPVPPPGVVNAQTLETAQADSLDGPPVVTCKAWAIADGKTGKPLWGKNEAQRLDVASTTKIMTAYIVCELARKNPAVLDEVVTFSERADQTPGSTSGVRAGEKLTVRELLYGLLLPSGNDASVALAEHFGGRLKLATGSTDAKEQDPMHRFIAKMNSVARELGMKRTTYHNTHGLTARGHQSTADDLLRLAHTALQSSLFSKYVSTRQRGCRLVAAAGYQRDVVWRNTNQLLAIDGYIGVKTGTTRAAGACLVSGCARGGDKLLMVVLGSVGSATRYADSRNLYRWAWLQRQR
;
A
#
# COMPACT_ATOMS: atom_id res chain seq x y z
N MET A 1 14.78 12.27 -84.01
CA MET A 1 15.71 13.06 -83.17
C MET A 1 14.89 13.97 -82.28
N ARG A 2 15.21 14.04 -80.98
CA ARG A 2 14.67 14.90 -79.91
C ARG A 2 13.40 14.40 -79.19
N THR A 3 13.68 13.54 -78.22
CA THR A 3 12.95 13.30 -76.98
C THR A 3 13.03 14.50 -76.03
N THR A 4 11.91 14.92 -75.44
CA THR A 4 11.86 15.88 -74.31
C THR A 4 11.19 15.25 -73.09
N THR A 5 12.07 14.76 -72.21
CA THR A 5 12.13 14.88 -70.76
C THR A 5 10.86 15.28 -69.99
N LYS A 6 10.29 14.32 -69.23
CA LYS A 6 9.53 14.60 -68.00
C LYS A 6 10.42 14.28 -66.80
N LEU A 7 10.74 15.32 -66.02
CA LEU A 7 11.40 15.20 -64.73
C LEU A 7 10.37 14.69 -63.70
N SER A 8 10.58 13.48 -63.18
CA SER A 8 9.84 12.97 -62.02
C SER A 8 10.80 12.93 -60.83
N LEU A 9 10.61 13.84 -59.87
CA LEU A 9 11.32 13.82 -58.60
C LEU A 9 10.93 12.56 -57.82
N LEU A 10 11.84 11.60 -57.75
CA LEU A 10 11.73 10.43 -56.89
C LEU A 10 12.17 10.83 -55.47
N TRP A 11 11.23 11.11 -54.58
CA TRP A 11 11.53 11.21 -53.15
C TRP A 11 11.71 9.78 -52.60
N LEU A 12 12.97 9.39 -52.38
CA LEU A 12 13.32 8.25 -51.55
C LEU A 12 12.91 8.56 -50.10
N PHE A 13 11.74 8.11 -49.68
CA PHE A 13 11.47 7.93 -48.26
C PHE A 13 12.24 6.67 -47.80
N LEU A 14 13.42 6.87 -47.20
CA LEU A 14 13.96 5.89 -46.27
C LEU A 14 12.91 5.69 -45.17
N ALA A 15 12.23 4.55 -45.19
CA ALA A 15 11.42 4.11 -44.07
C ALA A 15 12.36 3.88 -42.87
N ALA A 16 12.50 4.90 -42.03
CA ALA A 16 13.05 4.72 -40.70
C ALA A 16 12.16 3.72 -39.96
N ALA A 17 12.73 2.61 -39.52
CA ALA A 17 12.05 1.66 -38.64
C ALA A 17 11.50 2.44 -37.42
N PRO A 18 10.23 2.23 -37.01
CA PRO A 18 9.66 2.98 -35.91
C PRO A 18 10.44 2.72 -34.61
N SER A 19 10.93 3.80 -34.00
CA SER A 19 11.83 3.81 -32.85
C SER A 19 11.11 3.46 -31.53
N THR A 20 10.83 2.19 -31.30
CA THR A 20 10.20 1.72 -30.05
C THR A 20 11.15 1.68 -28.85
N ALA A 21 12.47 1.59 -29.06
CA ALA A 21 13.47 1.62 -28.00
C ALA A 21 13.57 2.98 -27.26
N GLN A 22 13.10 4.06 -27.90
CA GLN A 22 13.10 5.41 -27.32
C GLN A 22 12.02 5.60 -26.22
N ASP A 23 11.01 4.72 -26.13
CA ASP A 23 9.91 4.79 -25.14
C ASP A 23 10.29 4.15 -23.79
N LEU A 24 10.85 2.93 -23.77
CA LEU A 24 11.16 2.22 -22.52
C LEU A 24 12.26 2.90 -21.69
N LYS A 25 13.29 3.46 -22.35
CA LYS A 25 14.35 4.23 -21.68
C LYS A 25 13.79 5.45 -20.94
N GLY A 26 12.88 6.19 -21.57
CA GLY A 26 12.23 7.35 -20.96
C GLY A 26 11.40 7.01 -19.73
N LEU A 27 10.81 5.82 -19.69
CA LEU A 27 10.02 5.33 -18.56
C LEU A 27 10.89 4.81 -17.39
N LEU A 28 12.02 4.16 -17.70
CA LEU A 28 12.88 3.53 -16.69
C LEU A 28 13.94 4.48 -16.11
N ALA A 29 14.50 5.38 -16.90
CA ALA A 29 15.57 6.28 -16.45
C ALA A 29 15.20 7.13 -15.21
N PRO A 30 14.00 7.73 -15.11
CA PRO A 30 13.63 8.51 -13.92
C PRO A 30 13.54 7.67 -12.65
N LEU A 31 13.12 6.40 -12.78
CA LEU A 31 13.04 5.47 -11.64
C LEU A 31 14.44 5.12 -11.13
N ILE A 32 15.36 4.84 -12.06
CA ILE A 32 16.75 4.52 -11.78
C ILE A 32 17.45 5.72 -11.14
N ASN A 33 17.33 6.91 -11.74
CA ASN A 33 18.02 8.12 -11.28
C ASN A 33 17.54 8.61 -9.90
N ARG A 34 16.28 8.33 -9.52
CA ARG A 34 15.74 8.70 -8.20
C ARG A 34 16.26 7.79 -7.07
N HIS A 35 16.73 6.59 -7.39
CA HIS A 35 17.17 5.63 -6.38
C HIS A 35 18.50 6.07 -5.75
N ARG A 36 18.56 6.08 -4.41
CA ARG A 36 19.77 6.43 -3.67
C ARG A 36 20.61 5.18 -3.42
N GLY A 37 21.39 4.80 -4.43
CA GLY A 37 22.30 3.65 -4.46
C GLY A 37 22.78 3.39 -5.88
N GLU A 38 23.64 2.40 -6.08
CA GLU A 38 24.03 1.95 -7.42
C GLU A 38 23.00 0.96 -7.97
N VAL A 39 22.66 1.11 -9.25
CA VAL A 39 21.60 0.34 -9.91
C VAL A 39 22.15 -0.23 -11.22
N SER A 40 21.85 -1.50 -11.48
CA SER A 40 22.07 -2.18 -12.76
C SER A 40 20.76 -2.85 -13.18
N VAL A 41 20.35 -2.67 -14.43
CA VAL A 41 19.06 -3.14 -14.97
C VAL A 41 19.26 -3.70 -16.36
N ALA A 42 18.61 -4.82 -16.63
CA ALA A 42 18.45 -5.37 -17.97
C ALA A 42 16.99 -5.83 -18.16
N VAL A 43 16.41 -5.53 -19.32
CA VAL A 43 15.04 -5.90 -19.71
C VAL A 43 15.06 -6.37 -21.15
N LYS A 44 14.40 -7.48 -21.48
CA LYS A 44 14.26 -7.96 -22.85
C LYS A 44 12.92 -8.65 -23.07
N HIS A 45 12.19 -8.23 -24.09
CA HIS A 45 11.05 -8.98 -24.59
C HIS A 45 11.56 -10.17 -25.42
N LEU A 46 11.25 -11.38 -24.98
CA LEU A 46 11.90 -12.60 -25.46
C LEU A 46 11.50 -12.98 -26.88
N ALA A 47 10.30 -12.57 -27.33
CA ALA A 47 9.84 -12.86 -28.69
C ALA A 47 10.37 -11.84 -29.72
N THR A 48 10.42 -10.55 -29.38
CA THR A 48 10.79 -9.49 -30.34
C THR A 48 12.25 -9.05 -30.24
N GLY A 49 12.96 -9.43 -29.17
CA GLY A 49 14.32 -8.99 -28.89
C GLY A 49 14.46 -7.54 -28.41
N GLN A 50 13.37 -6.77 -28.37
CA GLN A 50 13.38 -5.39 -27.87
C GLN A 50 13.87 -5.36 -26.42
N SER A 51 14.86 -4.51 -26.13
CA SER A 51 15.58 -4.54 -24.85
C SER A 51 15.94 -3.16 -24.33
N PHE A 52 16.28 -3.11 -23.04
CA PHE A 52 16.82 -1.96 -22.34
C PHE A 52 17.90 -2.42 -21.37
N SER A 53 19.01 -1.68 -21.31
CA SER A 53 20.14 -1.93 -20.42
C SER A 53 20.62 -0.65 -19.75
N HIS A 54 20.89 -0.72 -18.46
CA HIS A 54 21.51 0.34 -17.67
C HIS A 54 22.60 -0.27 -16.79
N ARG A 55 23.87 0.05 -17.06
CA ARG A 55 25.05 -0.55 -16.38
C ARG A 55 24.96 -2.08 -16.32
N ALA A 56 24.41 -2.70 -17.36
CA ALA A 56 23.95 -4.08 -17.32
C ALA A 56 25.09 -5.10 -17.27
N ASP A 57 26.31 -4.70 -17.65
CA ASP A 57 27.54 -5.51 -17.58
C ASP A 57 28.39 -5.22 -16.34
N GLN A 58 27.95 -4.31 -15.46
CA GLN A 58 28.66 -4.02 -14.21
C GLN A 58 28.49 -5.19 -13.24
N PRO A 59 29.57 -5.76 -12.66
CA PRO A 59 29.46 -6.76 -11.61
C PRO A 59 28.79 -6.21 -10.35
N MET A 60 27.78 -6.92 -9.87
CA MET A 60 26.94 -6.55 -8.74
C MET A 60 26.80 -7.73 -7.76
N PRO A 61 26.60 -7.47 -6.47
CA PRO A 61 26.29 -8.52 -5.49
C PRO A 61 24.92 -9.13 -5.79
N THR A 62 24.82 -10.46 -5.71
CA THR A 62 23.57 -11.17 -6.01
C THR A 62 22.62 -11.26 -4.83
N ALA A 63 23.17 -11.26 -3.61
CA ALA A 63 22.51 -11.88 -2.46
C ALA A 63 21.92 -13.25 -2.89
N SER A 64 20.69 -13.58 -2.48
CA SER A 64 20.04 -14.85 -2.82
C SER A 64 19.66 -15.04 -4.30
N LEU A 65 19.87 -14.06 -5.19
CA LEU A 65 19.66 -14.26 -6.63
C LEU A 65 20.61 -15.33 -7.21
N ILE A 66 21.77 -15.57 -6.58
CA ILE A 66 22.72 -16.63 -6.97
C ILE A 66 22.12 -18.04 -6.93
N LYS A 67 20.99 -18.23 -6.23
CA LYS A 67 20.27 -19.50 -6.15
C LYS A 67 19.69 -19.95 -7.50
N LEU A 68 19.46 -19.02 -8.44
CA LEU A 68 19.07 -19.36 -9.81
C LEU A 68 20.19 -20.14 -10.55
N PRO A 69 21.44 -19.64 -10.65
CA PRO A 69 22.58 -20.43 -11.12
C PRO A 69 22.80 -21.77 -10.41
N ILE A 70 22.62 -21.81 -9.07
CA ILE A 70 22.74 -23.06 -8.30
C ILE A 70 21.70 -24.09 -8.77
N MET A 71 20.45 -23.68 -8.93
CA MET A 71 19.39 -24.55 -9.44
C MET A 71 19.69 -25.05 -10.87
N ILE A 72 20.17 -24.16 -11.75
CA ILE A 72 20.57 -24.53 -13.12
C ILE A 72 21.63 -25.64 -13.09
N GLU A 73 22.65 -25.50 -12.24
CA GLU A 73 23.70 -26.52 -12.13
C GLU A 73 23.18 -27.83 -11.54
N ALA A 74 22.31 -27.78 -10.52
CA ALA A 74 21.70 -28.98 -9.95
C ALA A 74 20.92 -29.78 -11.00
N TYR A 75 20.08 -29.11 -11.80
CA TYR A 75 19.33 -29.78 -12.87
C TYR A 75 20.25 -30.29 -14.00
N ARG A 76 21.33 -29.58 -14.33
CA ARG A 76 22.32 -30.04 -15.32
C ARG A 76 23.05 -31.30 -14.85
N GLN A 77 23.46 -31.37 -13.59
CA GLN A 77 24.06 -32.58 -13.02
C GLN A 77 23.07 -33.74 -12.93
N ALA A 78 21.80 -33.46 -12.62
CA ALA A 78 20.76 -34.48 -12.57
C ALA A 78 20.51 -35.10 -13.94
N GLU A 79 20.45 -34.26 -14.99
CA GLU A 79 20.32 -34.72 -16.37
C GLU A 79 21.55 -35.51 -16.86
N ALA A 80 22.74 -35.14 -16.40
CA ALA A 80 23.96 -35.88 -16.65
C ALA A 80 24.11 -37.15 -15.79
N GLY A 81 23.13 -37.47 -14.93
CA GLY A 81 23.19 -38.62 -14.02
C GLY A 81 24.24 -38.51 -12.90
N THR A 82 24.82 -37.33 -12.69
CA THR A 82 25.86 -37.09 -11.66
C THR A 82 25.26 -36.97 -10.26
N ILE A 83 24.04 -36.44 -10.17
CA ILE A 83 23.25 -36.40 -8.92
C ILE A 83 21.85 -36.95 -9.20
N ASP A 84 21.17 -37.36 -8.13
CA ASP A 84 19.76 -37.70 -8.17
C ASP A 84 18.97 -36.65 -7.38
N LEU A 85 17.98 -36.03 -8.03
CA LEU A 85 17.11 -35.04 -7.40
C LEU A 85 16.12 -35.68 -6.43
N ASP A 86 15.79 -36.96 -6.61
CA ASP A 86 14.86 -37.68 -5.74
C ASP A 86 15.58 -38.38 -4.58
N LEU A 87 16.92 -38.24 -4.52
CA LEU A 87 17.73 -38.66 -3.38
C LEU A 87 17.22 -38.02 -2.09
N THR A 88 16.92 -38.87 -1.10
CA THR A 88 16.60 -38.42 0.24
C THR A 88 17.85 -37.92 0.94
N ILE A 89 17.82 -36.67 1.41
CA ILE A 89 18.85 -36.07 2.23
C ILE A 89 18.33 -35.88 3.66
N THR A 90 19.22 -36.01 4.64
CA THR A 90 18.89 -35.82 6.05
C THR A 90 19.44 -34.49 6.53
N LEU A 91 18.58 -33.67 7.13
CA LEU A 91 18.96 -32.39 7.74
C LEU A 91 19.72 -32.64 9.05
N ALA A 92 21.02 -32.42 9.10
CA ALA A 92 21.78 -32.46 10.34
C ALA A 92 21.69 -31.12 11.10
N GLN A 93 21.95 -31.16 12.41
CA GLN A 93 21.98 -29.94 13.23
C GLN A 93 23.07 -28.96 12.76
N ALA A 94 24.19 -29.47 12.23
CA ALA A 94 25.31 -28.66 11.74
C ALA A 94 25.00 -27.93 10.41
N ASP A 95 24.01 -28.39 9.65
CA ASP A 95 23.63 -27.81 8.36
C ASP A 95 22.83 -26.51 8.52
N LYS A 96 22.10 -26.39 9.65
CA LYS A 96 21.20 -25.28 9.92
C LYS A 96 21.96 -23.96 10.03
N VAL A 97 21.61 -23.01 9.17
CA VAL A 97 22.14 -21.64 9.16
C VAL A 97 21.03 -20.60 9.31
N PRO A 98 21.32 -19.40 9.84
CA PRO A 98 20.32 -18.36 10.06
C PRO A 98 19.85 -17.68 8.76
N GLY A 99 18.91 -16.75 8.90
CA GLY A 99 18.35 -15.96 7.80
C GLY A 99 17.06 -16.55 7.22
N SER A 100 16.79 -16.29 5.94
CA SER A 100 15.58 -16.78 5.26
C SER A 100 15.54 -18.30 5.15
N GLY A 101 14.35 -18.87 5.35
CA GLY A 101 14.10 -20.30 5.27
C GLY A 101 13.14 -20.80 6.32
N VAL A 102 12.69 -22.04 6.15
CA VAL A 102 11.82 -22.76 7.07
C VAL A 102 12.56 -23.90 7.76
N LEU A 103 13.61 -24.47 7.15
CA LEU A 103 14.31 -25.65 7.70
C LEU A 103 14.97 -25.36 9.06
N THR A 104 15.65 -24.22 9.19
CA THR A 104 16.29 -23.83 10.46
C THR A 104 15.27 -23.56 11.59
N PRO A 105 14.24 -22.71 11.40
CA PRO A 105 13.33 -22.35 12.49
C PRO A 105 12.23 -23.37 12.78
N HIS A 106 11.89 -24.27 11.85
CA HIS A 106 10.67 -25.09 11.96
C HIS A 106 10.88 -26.60 11.86
N PHE A 107 12.06 -27.07 11.41
CA PHE A 107 12.32 -28.50 11.26
C PHE A 107 13.41 -28.97 12.23
N SER A 108 13.27 -30.20 12.73
CA SER A 108 14.24 -30.83 13.64
C SER A 108 15.43 -31.41 12.88
N ALA A 109 16.57 -31.57 13.57
CA ALA A 109 17.63 -32.41 13.02
C ALA A 109 17.10 -33.84 12.85
N GLY A 110 17.51 -34.53 11.78
CA GLY A 110 16.96 -35.84 11.38
C GLY A 110 15.77 -35.76 10.43
N THR A 111 15.22 -34.58 10.14
CA THR A 111 14.21 -34.42 9.07
C THR A 111 14.78 -34.90 7.74
N GLN A 112 14.01 -35.73 7.04
CA GLN A 112 14.33 -36.24 5.70
C GLN A 112 13.51 -35.49 4.66
N LEU A 113 14.15 -35.11 3.55
CA LEU A 113 13.52 -34.47 2.39
C LEU A 113 14.27 -34.85 1.13
N SER A 114 13.63 -34.78 -0.05
CA SER A 114 14.35 -34.99 -1.30
C SER A 114 15.29 -33.81 -1.62
N LEU A 115 16.35 -34.05 -2.39
CA LEU A 115 17.18 -32.97 -2.94
C LEU A 115 16.33 -31.99 -3.78
N ARG A 116 15.31 -32.50 -4.48
CA ARG A 116 14.32 -31.71 -5.22
C ARG A 116 13.55 -30.75 -4.31
N ASP A 117 13.13 -31.21 -3.13
CA ASP A 117 12.45 -30.36 -2.15
C ASP A 117 13.41 -29.31 -1.58
N ALA A 118 14.69 -29.66 -1.37
CA ALA A 118 15.70 -28.67 -0.98
C ALA A 118 15.88 -27.60 -2.06
N VAL A 119 15.92 -27.96 -3.35
CA VAL A 119 15.90 -27.01 -4.47
C VAL A 119 14.62 -26.18 -4.47
N HIS A 120 13.47 -26.80 -4.18
CA HIS A 120 12.18 -26.11 -4.10
C HIS A 120 12.18 -25.05 -2.98
N LEU A 121 12.58 -25.40 -1.76
CA LEU A 121 12.67 -24.47 -0.62
C LEU A 121 13.72 -23.36 -0.87
N MET A 122 14.84 -23.71 -1.51
CA MET A 122 15.88 -22.77 -1.93
C MET A 122 15.33 -21.68 -2.87
N MET A 123 14.40 -22.04 -3.77
CA MET A 123 13.84 -21.11 -4.74
C MET A 123 12.61 -20.37 -4.21
N THR A 124 11.70 -21.06 -3.51
CA THR A 124 10.38 -20.54 -3.12
C THR A 124 10.42 -19.56 -1.95
N VAL A 125 10.98 -19.97 -0.83
CA VAL A 125 11.11 -19.18 0.42
C VAL A 125 12.55 -18.70 0.64
N SER A 126 13.41 -18.91 -0.34
CA SER A 126 14.82 -18.56 -0.29
C SER A 126 15.58 -19.20 0.86
N ASP A 127 15.29 -20.45 1.20
CA ASP A 127 15.87 -21.14 2.36
C ASP A 127 17.40 -21.26 2.26
N ASN A 128 18.12 -20.75 3.26
CA ASN A 128 19.58 -20.73 3.29
C ASN A 128 20.20 -22.09 3.62
N THR A 129 19.54 -22.86 4.49
CA THR A 129 19.97 -24.21 4.86
C THR A 129 19.80 -25.15 3.69
N ALA A 130 18.63 -25.11 3.03
CA ALA A 130 18.38 -25.88 1.81
C ALA A 130 19.39 -25.51 0.70
N THR A 131 19.76 -24.22 0.59
CA THR A 131 20.79 -23.79 -0.37
C THR A 131 22.13 -24.47 -0.11
N ASN A 132 22.56 -24.53 1.16
CA ASN A 132 23.83 -25.17 1.53
C ASN A 132 23.79 -26.68 1.28
N LEU A 133 22.67 -27.35 1.58
CA LEU A 133 22.48 -28.78 1.28
C LEU A 133 22.57 -29.07 -0.23
N VAL A 134 21.97 -28.22 -1.06
CA VAL A 134 22.10 -28.33 -2.52
C VAL A 134 23.55 -28.10 -2.95
N ILE A 135 24.23 -27.09 -2.42
CA ILE A 135 25.65 -26.81 -2.72
C ILE A 135 26.53 -28.01 -2.35
N ASP A 136 26.30 -28.65 -1.21
CA ASP A 136 27.07 -29.81 -0.77
C ASP A 136 26.91 -30.98 -1.73
N ARG A 137 25.73 -31.12 -2.35
CA ARG A 137 25.47 -32.19 -3.31
C ARG A 137 26.07 -31.93 -4.69
N ILE A 138 26.03 -30.69 -5.16
CA ILE A 138 26.52 -30.33 -6.51
C ILE A 138 28.00 -29.91 -6.55
N GLY A 139 28.58 -29.59 -5.40
CA GLY A 139 29.92 -29.02 -5.27
C GLY A 139 29.95 -27.50 -5.46
N LEU A 140 30.62 -26.80 -4.54
CA LEU A 140 30.66 -25.32 -4.49
C LEU A 140 31.21 -24.68 -5.78
N ARG A 141 32.24 -25.30 -6.41
CA ARG A 141 32.88 -24.76 -7.62
C ARG A 141 32.03 -24.97 -8.88
N ALA A 142 31.24 -26.04 -8.92
CA ALA A 142 30.53 -26.49 -10.12
C ALA A 142 29.57 -25.43 -10.70
N THR A 143 28.87 -24.68 -9.83
CA THR A 143 28.00 -23.59 -10.29
C THR A 143 28.79 -22.55 -11.10
N THR A 144 29.96 -22.14 -10.62
CA THR A 144 30.78 -21.12 -11.31
C THR A 144 31.30 -21.64 -12.64
N ASP A 145 31.81 -22.87 -12.68
CA ASP A 145 32.36 -23.46 -13.92
C ASP A 145 31.27 -23.62 -14.99
N THR A 146 30.04 -23.96 -14.59
CA THR A 146 28.91 -24.02 -15.51
C THR A 146 28.53 -22.64 -16.02
N MET A 147 28.50 -21.61 -15.16
CA MET A 147 28.21 -20.25 -15.61
C MET A 147 29.26 -19.74 -16.59
N GLU A 148 30.55 -20.02 -16.37
CA GLU A 148 31.63 -19.68 -17.30
C GLU A 148 31.45 -20.36 -18.66
N ARG A 149 31.18 -21.68 -18.69
CA ARG A 149 30.89 -22.42 -19.93
C ARG A 149 29.67 -21.89 -20.68
N MET A 150 28.70 -21.32 -19.96
CA MET A 150 27.50 -20.70 -20.53
C MET A 150 27.70 -19.24 -20.96
N GLY A 151 28.92 -18.72 -20.89
CA GLY A 151 29.26 -17.34 -21.26
C GLY A 151 28.95 -16.29 -20.19
N CYS A 152 28.69 -16.71 -18.96
CA CYS A 152 28.35 -15.86 -17.81
C CYS A 152 29.53 -15.74 -16.83
N ALA A 153 30.64 -15.17 -17.29
CA ALA A 153 31.92 -15.17 -16.56
C ALA A 153 31.90 -14.41 -15.22
N ASN A 154 30.98 -13.46 -15.03
CA ASN A 154 30.85 -12.70 -13.78
C ASN A 154 29.89 -13.33 -12.78
N THR A 155 29.10 -14.32 -13.22
CA THR A 155 28.16 -15.07 -12.39
C THR A 155 28.93 -16.14 -11.62
N LYS A 156 29.33 -15.78 -10.41
CA LYS A 156 30.19 -16.61 -9.56
C LYS A 156 29.54 -16.85 -8.21
N LEU A 157 29.46 -18.11 -7.80
CA LEU A 157 29.16 -18.49 -6.42
C LEU A 157 30.47 -18.47 -5.65
N HIS A 158 30.53 -17.67 -4.59
CA HIS A 158 31.78 -17.48 -3.83
C HIS A 158 31.90 -18.43 -2.66
N SER A 159 30.85 -18.58 -1.84
CA SER A 159 30.89 -19.33 -0.57
C SER A 159 29.54 -19.93 -0.23
N LYS A 160 29.53 -20.87 0.73
CA LYS A 160 28.31 -21.35 1.38
C LYS A 160 27.71 -20.23 2.25
N LEU A 161 26.38 -20.21 2.35
CA LEU A 161 25.65 -19.18 3.08
C LEU A 161 25.97 -19.26 4.57
N PHE A 162 26.26 -18.10 5.17
CA PHE A 162 26.72 -17.97 6.56
C PHE A 162 27.98 -18.77 6.91
N ARG A 163 28.74 -19.22 5.91
CA ARG A 163 30.00 -19.97 6.07
C ARG A 163 31.09 -19.31 5.20
N ARG A 164 31.34 -18.01 5.40
CA ARG A 164 32.25 -17.21 4.54
C ARG A 164 33.68 -17.78 4.43
N GLY A 165 34.13 -18.53 5.43
CA GLY A 165 35.43 -19.23 5.39
C GLY A 165 35.56 -20.26 4.28
N THR A 166 34.45 -20.75 3.70
CA THR A 166 34.47 -21.68 2.56
C THR A 166 34.67 -20.98 1.22
N SER A 167 35.03 -19.70 1.21
CA SER A 167 35.05 -18.92 -0.02
C SER A 167 36.14 -19.38 -0.99
N ILE A 168 35.74 -19.79 -2.19
CA ILE A 168 36.67 -20.11 -3.30
C ILE A 168 37.11 -18.86 -4.09
N PHE A 169 36.52 -17.69 -3.79
CA PHE A 169 36.96 -16.39 -4.31
C PHE A 169 37.05 -15.34 -3.19
N PRO A 170 38.03 -15.41 -2.27
CA PRO A 170 38.07 -14.57 -1.06
C PRO A 170 37.93 -13.06 -1.32
N GLU A 171 38.68 -12.52 -2.27
CA GLU A 171 38.62 -11.08 -2.59
C GLU A 171 37.28 -10.66 -3.20
N ARG A 172 36.72 -11.46 -4.12
CA ARG A 172 35.38 -11.19 -4.64
C ARG A 172 34.30 -11.36 -3.57
N SER A 173 34.50 -12.27 -2.61
CA SER A 173 33.53 -12.47 -1.53
C SER A 173 33.52 -11.29 -0.56
N LYS A 174 34.67 -10.66 -0.30
CA LYS A 174 34.73 -9.39 0.45
C LYS A 174 33.94 -8.29 -0.28
N GLN A 175 34.07 -8.21 -1.60
CA GLN A 175 33.45 -7.16 -2.40
C GLN A 175 31.93 -7.37 -2.62
N PHE A 176 31.50 -8.60 -2.91
CA PHE A 176 30.14 -8.90 -3.39
C PHE A 176 29.35 -9.85 -2.48
N GLY A 177 29.96 -10.37 -1.43
CA GLY A 177 29.34 -11.34 -0.53
C GLY A 177 29.32 -12.75 -1.11
N ILE A 178 28.17 -13.44 -1.01
CA ILE A 178 28.05 -14.87 -1.35
C ILE A 178 28.15 -15.15 -2.85
N GLY A 179 27.92 -14.15 -3.70
CA GLY A 179 28.02 -14.29 -5.15
C GLY A 179 27.98 -12.95 -5.86
N SER A 180 28.44 -12.95 -7.10
CA SER A 180 28.38 -11.80 -8.01
C SER A 180 27.73 -12.21 -9.33
N THR A 181 27.19 -11.25 -10.07
CA THR A 181 26.67 -11.42 -11.44
C THR A 181 26.57 -10.05 -12.13
N THR A 182 26.13 -10.02 -13.38
CA THR A 182 25.69 -8.80 -14.08
C THR A 182 24.21 -8.93 -14.46
N ALA A 183 23.53 -7.81 -14.72
CA ALA A 183 22.13 -7.86 -15.11
C ALA A 183 21.95 -8.56 -16.47
N ASN A 184 22.89 -8.36 -17.41
CA ASN A 184 22.88 -9.02 -18.72
C ASN A 184 23.09 -10.54 -18.60
N GLU A 185 24.01 -11.02 -17.76
CA GLU A 185 24.22 -12.46 -17.60
C GLU A 185 22.99 -13.17 -17.03
N ILE A 186 22.33 -12.59 -16.02
CA ILE A 186 21.05 -13.12 -15.54
C ILE A 186 19.99 -13.11 -16.65
N LEU A 187 19.92 -12.04 -17.46
CA LEU A 187 19.00 -11.97 -18.59
C LEU A 187 19.26 -13.10 -19.61
N THR A 188 20.53 -13.38 -19.92
CA THR A 188 20.95 -14.48 -20.80
C THR A 188 20.55 -15.84 -20.23
N LEU A 189 20.71 -16.07 -18.92
CA LEU A 189 20.28 -17.31 -18.28
C LEU A 189 18.76 -17.48 -18.35
N LEU A 190 17.99 -16.41 -18.09
CA LEU A 190 16.52 -16.41 -18.19
C LEU A 190 16.05 -16.67 -19.62
N GLU A 191 16.70 -16.08 -20.62
CA GLU A 191 16.40 -16.31 -22.04
C GLU A 191 16.68 -17.76 -22.44
N LYS A 192 17.84 -18.30 -22.08
CA LYS A 192 18.17 -19.71 -22.34
C LYS A 192 17.21 -20.64 -21.60
N LEU A 193 16.82 -20.32 -20.36
CA LEU A 193 15.88 -21.12 -19.56
C LEU A 193 14.50 -21.14 -20.23
N HIS A 194 14.00 -19.97 -20.65
CA HIS A 194 12.74 -19.85 -21.38
C HIS A 194 12.75 -20.65 -22.68
N ALA A 195 13.85 -20.59 -23.41
CA ALA A 195 14.03 -21.31 -24.67
C ALA A 195 14.36 -22.81 -24.50
N SER A 196 14.40 -23.34 -23.26
CA SER A 196 14.82 -24.72 -22.95
C SER A 196 16.22 -25.06 -23.50
N LYS A 197 17.16 -24.12 -23.41
CA LYS A 197 18.54 -24.21 -23.88
C LYS A 197 19.57 -24.29 -22.74
N VAL A 198 19.13 -24.31 -21.48
CA VAL A 198 20.03 -24.51 -20.33
C VAL A 198 20.21 -25.99 -19.98
N VAL A 199 19.17 -26.80 -20.19
CA VAL A 199 19.06 -28.27 -20.03
C VAL A 199 17.87 -28.74 -20.90
N SER A 200 17.44 -30.01 -20.83
CA SER A 200 16.21 -30.44 -21.55
C SER A 200 14.97 -29.59 -21.22
N LYS A 201 13.98 -29.69 -22.11
CA LYS A 201 12.66 -29.06 -21.94
C LYS A 201 12.00 -29.43 -20.61
N LYS A 202 11.97 -30.72 -20.25
CA LYS A 202 11.37 -31.21 -19.00
C LYS A 202 12.03 -30.59 -17.76
N ALA A 203 13.36 -30.57 -17.73
CA ALA A 203 14.11 -29.97 -16.62
C ALA A 203 13.96 -28.44 -16.59
N SER A 204 13.90 -27.77 -17.74
CA SER A 204 13.65 -26.33 -17.84
C SER A 204 12.26 -25.95 -17.34
N GLU A 205 11.23 -26.73 -17.66
CA GLU A 205 9.86 -26.55 -17.16
C GLU A 205 9.79 -26.74 -15.64
N ALA A 206 10.49 -27.75 -15.09
CA ALA A 206 10.57 -27.96 -13.65
C ALA A 206 11.27 -26.78 -12.92
N MET A 207 12.37 -26.28 -13.47
CA MET A 207 13.05 -25.08 -12.96
C MET A 207 12.17 -23.84 -12.99
N LEU A 208 11.43 -23.61 -14.08
CA LEU A 208 10.45 -22.54 -14.16
C LEU A 208 9.34 -22.74 -13.12
N GLY A 209 8.90 -23.98 -12.87
CA GLY A 209 7.97 -24.33 -11.80
C GLY A 209 8.43 -23.89 -10.41
N HIS A 210 9.69 -24.14 -10.07
CA HIS A 210 10.26 -23.66 -8.80
C HIS A 210 10.27 -22.12 -8.70
N MET A 211 10.61 -21.43 -9.79
CA MET A 211 10.62 -19.96 -9.85
C MET A 211 9.22 -19.35 -9.79
N LEU A 212 8.20 -20.03 -10.36
CA LEU A 212 6.80 -19.63 -10.30
C LEU A 212 6.22 -19.74 -8.88
N ALA A 213 6.78 -20.62 -8.06
CA ALA A 213 6.39 -20.83 -6.67
C ALA A 213 7.10 -19.88 -5.68
N CYS A 214 7.90 -18.92 -6.16
CA CYS A 214 8.52 -17.89 -5.32
C CYS A 214 7.47 -17.08 -4.56
N THR A 215 7.61 -16.97 -3.23
CA THR A 215 6.60 -16.37 -2.35
C THR A 215 6.86 -14.90 -2.01
N ASP A 216 7.94 -14.29 -2.52
CA ASP A 216 8.29 -12.89 -2.26
C ASP A 216 7.31 -11.95 -2.97
N LYS A 217 6.47 -11.22 -2.21
CA LYS A 217 5.46 -10.30 -2.74
C LYS A 217 5.87 -8.82 -2.70
N ASP A 218 7.14 -8.54 -2.40
CA ASP A 218 7.59 -7.19 -2.05
C ASP A 218 8.36 -6.50 -3.18
N LYS A 219 8.86 -7.27 -4.15
CA LYS A 219 9.61 -6.81 -5.33
C LYS A 219 8.77 -6.92 -6.60
N PHE A 220 9.17 -7.71 -7.61
CA PHE A 220 8.47 -7.76 -8.91
C PHE A 220 6.95 -7.97 -8.79
N PRO A 221 6.42 -8.91 -7.97
CA PRO A 221 4.98 -9.16 -7.92
C PRO A 221 4.15 -7.98 -7.39
N ARG A 222 4.77 -7.06 -6.64
CA ARG A 222 4.06 -6.07 -5.81
C ARG A 222 3.08 -5.18 -6.60
N PHE A 223 3.45 -4.78 -7.81
CA PHE A 223 2.65 -3.87 -8.65
C PHE A 223 2.20 -4.50 -9.97
N LEU A 224 2.58 -5.76 -10.22
CA LEU A 224 2.08 -6.50 -11.36
C LEU A 224 0.58 -6.75 -11.18
N PRO A 225 -0.21 -6.80 -12.26
CA PRO A 225 -1.60 -7.21 -12.15
C PRO A 225 -1.71 -8.56 -11.43
N PRO A 226 -2.71 -8.76 -10.57
CA PRO A 226 -2.89 -10.06 -9.94
C PRO A 226 -3.01 -11.15 -11.01
N GLY A 227 -2.67 -12.40 -10.68
CA GLY A 227 -2.67 -13.50 -11.66
C GLY A 227 -1.59 -13.42 -12.75
N THR A 228 -0.78 -12.35 -12.81
CA THR A 228 0.39 -12.31 -13.69
C THR A 228 1.31 -13.46 -13.35
N LYS A 229 1.48 -14.38 -14.31
CA LYS A 229 2.44 -15.46 -14.18
C LYS A 229 3.85 -14.85 -14.16
N LEU A 230 4.61 -15.15 -13.10
CA LEU A 230 5.94 -14.59 -12.87
C LEU A 230 6.86 -15.68 -12.32
N ALA A 231 7.83 -16.09 -13.13
CA ALA A 231 8.91 -16.96 -12.69
C ALA A 231 10.08 -16.09 -12.25
N HIS A 232 10.38 -15.98 -10.97
CA HIS A 232 11.47 -15.10 -10.50
C HIS A 232 12.23 -15.62 -9.29
N LYS A 233 13.38 -14.99 -9.00
CA LYS A 233 14.15 -15.20 -7.79
C LYS A 233 14.62 -13.87 -7.23
N THR A 234 14.36 -13.66 -5.94
CA THR A 234 14.79 -12.44 -5.23
C THR A 234 16.11 -12.62 -4.48
N GLY A 235 16.75 -11.49 -4.14
CA GLY A 235 17.92 -11.41 -3.26
C GLY A 235 17.89 -10.16 -2.39
N SER A 236 18.23 -10.30 -1.10
CA SER A 236 18.29 -9.17 -0.15
C SER A 236 19.42 -9.35 0.87
N VAL A 237 20.25 -8.33 1.06
CA VAL A 237 21.07 -8.09 2.28
C VAL A 237 21.04 -6.60 2.58
N SER A 238 21.38 -6.10 3.78
CA SER A 238 21.08 -4.72 4.19
C SER A 238 21.30 -3.63 3.12
N SER A 239 22.45 -3.60 2.44
CA SER A 239 22.77 -2.62 1.39
C SER A 239 22.41 -3.01 -0.05
N VAL A 240 21.79 -4.17 -0.27
CA VAL A 240 21.56 -4.78 -1.60
C VAL A 240 20.12 -5.28 -1.73
N ARG A 241 19.49 -5.01 -2.87
CA ARG A 241 18.19 -5.58 -3.27
C ARG A 241 18.27 -6.00 -4.72
N CYS A 242 17.88 -7.25 -4.99
CA CYS A 242 17.94 -7.84 -6.32
C CYS A 242 16.66 -8.62 -6.61
N ASP A 243 16.26 -8.65 -7.87
CA ASP A 243 15.21 -9.53 -8.39
C ASP A 243 15.47 -9.80 -9.88
N GLY A 244 15.28 -11.05 -10.29
CA GLY A 244 15.51 -11.51 -11.66
C GLY A 244 14.50 -12.58 -12.05
N GLY A 245 13.84 -12.42 -13.19
CA GLY A 245 12.78 -13.33 -13.60
C GLY A 245 12.14 -13.04 -14.96
N ILE A 246 11.19 -13.89 -15.33
CA ILE A 246 10.38 -13.80 -16.55
C ILE A 246 8.95 -13.43 -16.15
N ILE A 247 8.52 -12.26 -16.62
CA ILE A 247 7.14 -11.79 -16.53
C ILE A 247 6.42 -12.24 -17.80
N TYR A 248 5.35 -13.04 -17.66
CA TYR A 248 4.53 -13.42 -18.80
C TYR A 248 3.44 -12.36 -19.00
N ALA A 249 3.75 -11.33 -19.78
CA ALA A 249 2.83 -10.23 -20.09
C ALA A 249 1.92 -10.60 -21.28
N PRO A 250 0.78 -9.91 -21.48
CA PRO A 250 -0.12 -10.15 -22.61
C PRO A 250 0.54 -10.06 -23.98
N GLY A 251 1.55 -9.20 -24.17
CA GLY A 251 2.29 -9.10 -25.43
C GLY A 251 3.43 -10.09 -25.58
N GLY A 252 3.69 -10.92 -24.56
CA GLY A 252 4.72 -11.95 -24.58
C GLY A 252 5.58 -12.00 -23.30
N ALA A 253 6.48 -12.97 -23.25
CA ALA A 253 7.39 -13.14 -22.12
C ALA A 253 8.48 -12.05 -22.10
N VAL A 254 8.68 -11.43 -20.95
CA VAL A 254 9.66 -10.37 -20.70
C VAL A 254 10.63 -10.83 -19.63
N ALA A 255 11.90 -11.01 -19.98
CA ALA A 255 12.97 -11.19 -18.99
C ALA A 255 13.34 -9.83 -18.37
N VAL A 256 13.47 -9.78 -17.06
CA VAL A 256 13.84 -8.59 -16.28
C VAL A 256 14.84 -8.97 -15.20
N CYS A 257 15.90 -8.17 -15.07
CA CYS A 257 16.84 -8.25 -13.96
C CYS A 257 17.10 -6.85 -13.40
N VAL A 258 16.98 -6.71 -12.07
CA VAL A 258 17.29 -5.48 -11.33
C VAL A 258 18.24 -5.84 -10.20
N LEU A 259 19.41 -5.20 -10.18
CA LEU A 259 20.44 -5.35 -9.16
C LEU A 259 20.73 -3.99 -8.54
N THR A 260 20.78 -3.93 -7.20
CA THR A 260 21.14 -2.71 -6.49
C THR A 260 22.20 -2.98 -5.44
N LYS A 261 23.12 -2.03 -5.22
CA LYS A 261 24.09 -2.08 -4.13
C LYS A 261 24.30 -0.69 -3.53
N ASN A 262 24.94 -0.62 -2.37
CA ASN A 262 25.21 0.64 -1.67
C ASN A 262 23.92 1.47 -1.45
N ASN A 263 22.81 0.77 -1.19
CA ASN A 263 21.51 1.40 -0.95
C ASN A 263 21.55 2.23 0.34
N ARG A 264 21.08 3.49 0.26
CA ARG A 264 20.89 4.34 1.45
C ARG A 264 19.78 3.81 2.35
N ASP A 265 18.70 3.30 1.77
CA ASP A 265 17.63 2.64 2.53
C ASP A 265 17.98 1.17 2.75
N GLN A 266 18.44 0.86 3.97
CA GLN A 266 18.84 -0.49 4.37
C GLN A 266 17.79 -1.19 5.25
N ARG A 267 16.62 -0.57 5.46
CA ARG A 267 15.57 -1.10 6.35
C ARG A 267 14.97 -2.40 5.78
N TRP A 268 14.63 -3.33 6.66
CA TRP A 268 13.94 -4.58 6.34
C TRP A 268 12.42 -4.42 6.42
N VAL A 269 11.90 -3.52 5.59
CA VAL A 269 10.47 -3.19 5.52
C VAL A 269 9.97 -3.35 4.09
N ARG A 270 8.68 -3.65 3.93
CA ARG A 270 8.05 -3.85 2.62
C ARG A 270 8.27 -2.65 1.69
N ASP A 271 8.18 -1.43 2.20
CA ASP A 271 8.33 -0.18 1.45
C ASP A 271 9.78 0.26 1.20
N ASN A 272 10.78 -0.56 1.51
CA ASN A 272 12.19 -0.30 1.21
C ASN A 272 12.39 0.20 -0.24
N ALA A 273 13.22 1.24 -0.41
CA ALA A 273 13.41 1.90 -1.71
C ALA A 273 13.85 0.94 -2.83
N GLY A 274 14.75 -0.02 -2.53
CA GLY A 274 15.21 -1.01 -3.50
C GLY A 274 14.11 -2.01 -3.88
N ASN A 275 13.30 -2.44 -2.91
CA ASN A 275 12.12 -3.29 -3.19
C ASN A 275 11.13 -2.57 -4.12
N ARG A 276 10.84 -1.28 -3.83
CA ARG A 276 9.98 -0.45 -4.68
C ARG A 276 10.57 -0.23 -6.07
N LEU A 277 11.89 -0.07 -6.19
CA LEU A 277 12.55 0.06 -7.49
C LEU A 277 12.34 -1.20 -8.34
N CYS A 278 12.64 -2.39 -7.80
CA CYS A 278 12.39 -3.66 -8.49
C CYS A 278 10.93 -3.75 -8.94
N ALA A 279 9.99 -3.50 -8.03
CA ALA A 279 8.56 -3.54 -8.31
C ALA A 279 8.14 -2.58 -9.43
N ARG A 280 8.65 -1.34 -9.42
CA ARG A 280 8.31 -0.31 -10.41
C ARG A 280 8.90 -0.63 -11.78
N ILE A 281 10.12 -1.15 -11.85
CA ILE A 281 10.72 -1.59 -13.12
C ILE A 281 9.90 -2.74 -13.72
N ALA A 282 9.50 -3.73 -12.93
CA ALA A 282 8.69 -4.85 -13.39
C ALA A 282 7.34 -4.43 -13.98
N ILE A 283 6.56 -3.58 -13.28
CA ILE A 283 5.27 -3.10 -13.82
C ILE A 283 5.45 -2.18 -15.03
N THR A 284 6.52 -1.39 -15.08
CA THR A 284 6.81 -0.56 -16.26
C THR A 284 7.13 -1.44 -17.47
N ALA A 285 7.96 -2.47 -17.31
CA ALA A 285 8.24 -3.43 -18.36
C ALA A 285 6.96 -4.17 -18.81
N TYR A 286 6.18 -4.70 -17.86
CA TYR A 286 4.90 -5.35 -18.14
C TYR A 286 3.97 -4.48 -18.98
N ARG A 287 3.78 -3.21 -18.59
CA ARG A 287 2.88 -2.28 -19.28
C ARG A 287 3.40 -1.90 -20.66
N HIS A 288 4.69 -1.67 -20.80
CA HIS A 288 5.31 -1.28 -22.06
C HIS A 288 5.15 -2.37 -23.13
N PHE A 289 5.35 -3.64 -22.75
CA PHE A 289 5.19 -4.79 -23.64
C PHE A 289 3.76 -5.36 -23.65
N SER A 290 2.78 -4.66 -23.09
CA SER A 290 1.36 -5.02 -23.25
C SER A 290 0.76 -4.26 -24.43
N PRO A 291 -0.08 -4.89 -25.28
CA PRO A 291 -0.69 -4.23 -26.44
C PRO A 291 -1.44 -2.94 -26.05
N LYS A 292 -1.13 -1.82 -26.71
CA LYS A 292 -1.89 -0.57 -26.58
C LYS A 292 -3.24 -0.76 -27.27
N GLY A 293 -4.31 -0.95 -26.50
CA GLY A 293 -5.68 -1.06 -27.01
C GLY A 293 -6.43 -2.35 -26.67
N VAL A 294 -5.78 -3.32 -26.02
CA VAL A 294 -6.45 -4.56 -25.61
C VAL A 294 -6.53 -4.60 -24.08
N MET A 295 -7.50 -3.88 -23.52
CA MET A 295 -8.06 -4.24 -22.21
C MET A 295 -9.14 -5.29 -22.47
N THR A 296 -8.74 -6.53 -22.78
CA THR A 296 -9.66 -7.66 -22.74
C THR A 296 -9.86 -8.07 -21.29
N SER A 297 -11.12 -8.19 -20.93
CA SER A 297 -11.63 -8.63 -19.64
C SER A 297 -11.07 -10.00 -19.26
N ASN A 298 -10.07 -10.01 -18.39
CA ASN A 298 -9.79 -11.09 -17.43
C ASN A 298 -8.88 -10.48 -16.37
N ALA A 299 -9.44 -9.54 -15.59
CA ALA A 299 -8.79 -9.09 -14.37
C ALA A 299 -8.76 -10.27 -13.39
N ALA A 300 -7.58 -10.58 -12.84
CA ALA A 300 -7.46 -11.57 -11.79
C ALA A 300 -8.32 -11.21 -10.57
N PRO A 301 -8.66 -12.22 -9.74
CA PRO A 301 -9.62 -12.00 -8.66
C PRO A 301 -9.15 -10.89 -7.72
N LEU A 302 -10.03 -9.94 -7.43
CA LEU A 302 -9.79 -8.93 -6.40
C LEU A 302 -10.44 -9.36 -5.09
N ASP A 303 -9.68 -9.33 -4.01
CA ASP A 303 -10.14 -9.69 -2.67
C ASP A 303 -9.63 -8.68 -1.61
N MET A 304 -9.98 -8.94 -0.35
CA MET A 304 -9.59 -8.10 0.78
C MET A 304 -8.07 -7.87 0.84
N GLY A 305 -7.67 -6.59 0.78
CA GLY A 305 -6.26 -6.18 0.78
C GLY A 305 -5.66 -5.97 -0.61
N ALA A 306 -6.40 -6.23 -1.69
CA ALA A 306 -6.03 -5.78 -3.03
C ALA A 306 -6.04 -4.24 -3.09
N SER A 307 -5.17 -3.64 -3.91
CA SER A 307 -5.13 -2.18 -4.06
C SER A 307 -4.70 -1.75 -5.47
N GLY A 308 -5.09 -0.55 -5.90
CA GLY A 308 -4.67 0.09 -7.15
C GLY A 308 -5.81 0.35 -8.13
N ARG A 309 -5.46 0.75 -9.35
CA ARG A 309 -6.40 1.30 -10.36
C ARG A 309 -7.54 0.36 -10.76
N LEU A 310 -7.36 -0.97 -10.69
CA LEU A 310 -8.44 -1.94 -10.92
C LEU A 310 -9.45 -1.95 -9.77
N VAL A 311 -8.99 -1.76 -8.53
CA VAL A 311 -9.87 -1.59 -7.37
C VAL A 311 -10.59 -0.25 -7.45
N GLU A 312 -9.92 0.82 -7.89
CA GLU A 312 -10.59 2.10 -8.16
C GLU A 312 -11.67 1.94 -9.25
N GLY A 313 -11.36 1.23 -10.34
CA GLY A 313 -12.32 0.94 -11.41
C GLY A 313 -13.48 0.09 -10.91
N LEU A 314 -13.22 -0.91 -10.08
CA LEU A 314 -14.22 -1.73 -9.40
C LEU A 314 -15.12 -0.86 -8.51
N GLN A 315 -14.55 -0.06 -7.62
CA GLN A 315 -15.27 0.84 -6.70
C GLN A 315 -16.14 1.82 -7.48
N ARG A 316 -15.61 2.42 -8.56
CA ARG A 316 -16.38 3.28 -9.49
C ARG A 316 -17.54 2.53 -10.13
N THR A 317 -17.30 1.31 -10.60
CA THR A 317 -18.32 0.48 -11.25
C THR A 317 -19.41 0.06 -10.28
N LEU A 318 -19.05 -0.41 -9.09
CA LEU A 318 -19.98 -0.78 -8.02
C LEU A 318 -20.83 0.42 -7.61
N ASN A 319 -20.22 1.59 -7.41
CA ASN A 319 -20.94 2.83 -7.14
C ASN A 319 -21.91 3.22 -8.26
N ALA A 320 -21.57 2.94 -9.52
CA ALA A 320 -22.38 3.34 -10.65
C ALA A 320 -23.52 2.36 -10.99
N ARG A 321 -23.40 1.08 -10.63
CA ARG A 321 -24.26 0.00 -11.13
C ARG A 321 -25.10 -0.72 -10.08
N LEU A 322 -24.77 -0.57 -8.79
CA LEU A 322 -25.64 -1.04 -7.71
C LEU A 322 -26.67 0.04 -7.37
N ASP A 323 -27.91 -0.38 -7.18
CA ASP A 323 -29.03 0.47 -6.76
C ASP A 323 -29.70 -0.12 -5.51
N PRO A 324 -29.73 0.60 -4.37
CA PRO A 324 -29.06 1.89 -4.15
C PRO A 324 -27.52 1.76 -4.22
N SER A 325 -26.84 2.87 -4.57
CA SER A 325 -25.38 2.90 -4.68
C SER A 325 -24.71 2.66 -3.32
N PRO A 326 -23.65 1.84 -3.25
CA PRO A 326 -22.93 1.56 -1.99
C PRO A 326 -22.10 2.75 -1.47
N ASN A 327 -21.94 3.83 -2.25
CA ASN A 327 -21.18 5.03 -1.88
C ASN A 327 -19.74 4.74 -1.38
N LEU A 328 -19.05 3.81 -2.04
CA LEU A 328 -17.66 3.46 -1.76
C LEU A 328 -16.73 4.66 -2.02
N ASP A 329 -15.78 4.88 -1.11
CA ASP A 329 -14.64 5.75 -1.42
C ASP A 329 -13.82 5.09 -2.54
N VAL A 330 -13.48 5.87 -3.57
CA VAL A 330 -12.63 5.41 -4.68
C VAL A 330 -11.19 5.70 -4.31
N ASP A 331 -10.73 5.02 -3.27
CA ASP A 331 -9.37 5.11 -2.72
C ASP A 331 -8.42 4.10 -3.36
N GLY A 332 -8.97 3.17 -4.16
CA GLY A 332 -8.21 2.10 -4.76
C GLY A 332 -7.83 1.02 -3.76
N ASP A 333 -8.41 0.98 -2.56
CA ASP A 333 -8.16 -0.04 -1.55
C ASP A 333 -9.37 -0.98 -1.40
N PHE A 334 -9.13 -2.27 -1.57
CA PHE A 334 -10.17 -3.30 -1.44
C PHE A 334 -10.33 -3.62 0.05
N GLY A 335 -11.03 -2.73 0.74
CA GLY A 335 -11.38 -2.86 2.14
C GLY A 335 -12.75 -3.53 2.35
N THR A 336 -13.16 -3.60 3.62
CA THR A 336 -14.39 -4.28 4.02
C THR A 336 -15.65 -3.69 3.37
N ALA A 337 -15.64 -2.39 3.04
CA ALA A 337 -16.74 -1.74 2.33
C ALA A 337 -16.84 -2.24 0.88
N THR A 338 -15.72 -2.28 0.16
CA THR A 338 -15.63 -2.82 -1.20
C THR A 338 -16.04 -4.29 -1.23
N GLN A 339 -15.55 -5.09 -0.28
CA GLN A 339 -15.94 -6.50 -0.15
C GLN A 339 -17.45 -6.68 0.04
N LYS A 340 -18.07 -5.87 0.91
CA LYS A 340 -19.51 -5.92 1.15
C LYS A 340 -20.32 -5.57 -0.11
N ALA A 341 -19.89 -4.55 -0.86
CA ALA A 341 -20.53 -4.18 -2.12
C ALA A 341 -20.38 -5.27 -3.21
N VAL A 342 -19.24 -5.97 -3.22
CA VAL A 342 -19.05 -7.14 -4.11
C VAL A 342 -19.99 -8.28 -3.73
N ILE A 343 -20.14 -8.59 -2.44
CA ILE A 343 -21.11 -9.60 -1.96
C ILE A 343 -22.54 -9.22 -2.37
N GLU A 344 -22.92 -7.95 -2.22
CA GLU A 344 -24.25 -7.47 -2.60
C GLU A 344 -24.51 -7.62 -4.11
N LEU A 345 -23.52 -7.28 -4.94
CA LEU A 345 -23.59 -7.49 -6.38
C LEU A 345 -23.76 -8.98 -6.70
N GLN A 346 -22.97 -9.85 -6.08
CA GLN A 346 -23.03 -11.29 -6.29
C GLN A 346 -24.43 -11.82 -5.96
N GLN A 347 -25.00 -11.42 -4.82
CA GLN A 347 -26.36 -11.80 -4.43
C GLN A 347 -27.42 -11.30 -5.43
N LYS A 348 -27.37 -10.02 -5.83
CA LYS A 348 -28.29 -9.44 -6.83
C LYS A 348 -28.19 -10.11 -8.21
N ARG A 349 -27.01 -10.64 -8.54
CA ARG A 349 -26.74 -11.34 -9.81
C ARG A 349 -26.85 -12.86 -9.69
N LYS A 350 -27.35 -13.38 -8.55
CA LYS A 350 -27.51 -14.81 -8.26
C LYS A 350 -26.19 -15.61 -8.38
N LEU A 351 -25.07 -14.97 -8.06
CA LEU A 351 -23.74 -15.57 -7.95
C LEU A 351 -23.45 -15.99 -6.50
N LYS A 352 -22.44 -16.84 -6.30
CA LYS A 352 -21.96 -17.22 -4.96
C LYS A 352 -21.39 -15.98 -4.24
N ALA A 353 -21.91 -15.70 -3.04
CA ALA A 353 -21.54 -14.55 -2.22
C ALA A 353 -20.16 -14.70 -1.54
N THR A 354 -19.10 -14.77 -2.33
CA THR A 354 -17.71 -14.99 -1.87
C THR A 354 -17.03 -13.72 -1.39
N GLY A 355 -17.49 -12.54 -1.84
CA GLY A 355 -16.82 -11.26 -1.62
C GLY A 355 -15.49 -11.10 -2.35
N ILE A 356 -15.19 -12.02 -3.27
CA ILE A 356 -14.05 -12.00 -4.17
C ILE A 356 -14.57 -11.65 -5.56
N VAL A 357 -13.95 -10.70 -6.25
CA VAL A 357 -14.30 -10.36 -7.64
C VAL A 357 -13.64 -11.35 -8.57
N ASP A 358 -14.17 -12.56 -8.62
CA ASP A 358 -13.76 -13.63 -9.54
C ASP A 358 -14.26 -13.40 -10.98
N ALA A 359 -13.97 -14.34 -11.88
CA ALA A 359 -14.31 -14.22 -13.31
C ALA A 359 -15.83 -14.01 -13.54
N ASP A 360 -16.67 -14.71 -12.80
CA ASP A 360 -18.13 -14.58 -12.89
C ASP A 360 -18.60 -13.22 -12.37
N THR A 361 -17.98 -12.75 -11.28
CA THR A 361 -18.26 -11.42 -10.73
C THR A 361 -17.81 -10.32 -11.69
N TRP A 362 -16.66 -10.46 -12.35
CA TRP A 362 -16.22 -9.54 -13.39
C TRP A 362 -17.14 -9.51 -14.61
N LYS A 363 -17.60 -10.68 -15.04
CA LYS A 363 -18.57 -10.81 -16.13
C LYS A 363 -19.89 -10.13 -15.77
N ALA A 364 -20.36 -10.31 -14.53
CA ALA A 364 -21.58 -9.67 -14.03
C ALA A 364 -21.42 -8.15 -13.79
N LEU A 365 -20.20 -7.69 -13.48
CA LEU A 365 -19.86 -6.26 -13.40
C LEU A 365 -19.89 -5.58 -14.76
N GLY A 366 -19.49 -6.27 -15.84
CA GLY A 366 -19.34 -5.71 -17.18
C GLY A 366 -18.16 -4.72 -17.29
N ALA A 367 -18.15 -3.91 -18.35
CA ALA A 367 -17.06 -2.95 -18.61
C ALA A 367 -16.83 -1.99 -17.43
N LEU A 368 -15.58 -1.88 -16.97
CA LEU A 368 -15.21 -1.02 -15.84
C LEU A 368 -15.39 0.46 -16.15
N VAL A 369 -15.94 1.21 -15.19
CA VAL A 369 -16.03 2.67 -15.23
C VAL A 369 -14.65 3.26 -14.89
N MET A 370 -13.85 3.52 -15.92
CA MET A 370 -12.43 3.92 -15.80
C MET A 370 -12.21 5.44 -15.71
N THR A 371 -13.14 6.23 -16.21
CA THR A 371 -13.22 7.67 -15.97
C THR A 371 -14.05 7.89 -14.71
N ALA A 372 -13.62 8.80 -13.83
CA ALA A 372 -14.50 9.24 -12.77
C ALA A 372 -15.77 9.81 -13.43
N LYS A 373 -16.96 9.49 -12.91
CA LYS A 373 -18.14 10.32 -13.22
C LYS A 373 -17.70 11.76 -13.01
N PRO A 374 -18.03 12.69 -13.93
CA PRO A 374 -17.76 14.11 -13.72
C PRO A 374 -18.17 14.45 -12.30
N VAL A 375 -17.22 14.95 -11.50
CA VAL A 375 -17.53 15.38 -10.14
C VAL A 375 -18.55 16.51 -10.31
N PRO A 376 -19.77 16.39 -9.76
CA PRO A 376 -20.77 17.43 -9.96
C PRO A 376 -20.20 18.75 -9.44
N PRO A 377 -20.50 19.89 -10.10
CA PRO A 377 -20.02 21.18 -9.65
C PRO A 377 -20.37 21.40 -8.16
N PRO A 378 -19.49 22.04 -7.37
CA PRO A 378 -19.72 22.26 -5.94
C PRO A 378 -21.11 22.82 -5.60
N GLY A 379 -21.62 23.74 -6.42
CA GLY A 379 -22.96 24.29 -6.26
C GLY A 379 -24.08 23.25 -6.27
N VAL A 380 -23.99 22.25 -7.15
CA VAL A 380 -24.98 21.15 -7.25
C VAL A 380 -24.92 20.27 -6.02
N VAL A 381 -23.72 19.88 -5.60
CA VAL A 381 -23.51 19.00 -4.43
C VAL A 381 -23.96 19.68 -3.15
N ASN A 382 -23.64 20.97 -3.01
CA ASN A 382 -23.90 21.74 -1.80
C ASN A 382 -25.37 22.18 -1.68
N ALA A 383 -26.12 22.21 -2.78
CA ALA A 383 -27.55 22.51 -2.80
C ALA A 383 -28.44 21.28 -2.56
N GLN A 384 -27.87 20.07 -2.60
CA GLN A 384 -28.64 18.84 -2.44
C GLN A 384 -29.13 18.65 -1.01
N THR A 385 -30.44 18.55 -0.83
CA THR A 385 -31.06 18.04 0.41
C THR A 385 -30.95 16.53 0.46
N LEU A 386 -30.39 15.98 1.53
CA LEU A 386 -30.23 14.54 1.70
C LEU A 386 -31.26 14.01 2.68
N GLU A 387 -32.08 13.04 2.24
CA GLU A 387 -33.07 12.38 3.08
C GLU A 387 -32.43 11.69 4.29
N THR A 388 -33.16 11.72 5.41
CA THR A 388 -32.80 11.07 6.66
C THR A 388 -33.79 9.96 6.96
N ALA A 389 -33.27 8.79 7.35
CA ALA A 389 -34.09 7.71 7.86
C ALA A 389 -34.69 8.10 9.22
N GLN A 390 -35.81 7.46 9.58
CA GLN A 390 -36.44 7.66 10.88
C GLN A 390 -35.49 7.36 12.04
N ALA A 391 -35.71 8.04 13.16
CA ALA A 391 -34.96 7.85 14.38
C ALA A 391 -35.01 6.39 14.85
N ASP A 392 -33.94 5.94 15.49
CA ASP A 392 -33.84 4.57 16.01
C ASP A 392 -34.99 4.23 16.97
N SER A 393 -35.58 3.04 16.81
CA SER A 393 -36.46 2.44 17.81
C SER A 393 -35.69 2.21 19.12
N LEU A 394 -36.40 2.21 20.26
CA LEU A 394 -35.79 2.07 21.60
C LEU A 394 -35.66 0.61 22.07
N ASP A 395 -35.98 -0.37 21.23
CA ASP A 395 -35.98 -1.79 21.54
C ASP A 395 -34.62 -2.48 21.29
N GLY A 396 -34.42 -3.65 21.94
CA GLY A 396 -33.27 -4.53 21.75
C GLY A 396 -32.23 -4.51 22.88
N PRO A 397 -31.40 -5.56 23.01
CA PRO A 397 -30.42 -5.69 24.09
C PRO A 397 -29.15 -4.85 23.84
N PRO A 398 -28.46 -4.35 24.90
CA PRO A 398 -27.26 -3.54 24.79
C PRO A 398 -26.00 -4.39 24.54
N VAL A 399 -26.02 -5.27 23.54
CA VAL A 399 -24.84 -6.07 23.19
C VAL A 399 -23.88 -5.21 22.38
N VAL A 400 -22.63 -5.13 22.83
CA VAL A 400 -21.57 -4.37 22.17
C VAL A 400 -20.30 -5.19 22.02
N THR A 401 -19.54 -4.90 20.97
CA THR A 401 -18.28 -5.57 20.64
C THR A 401 -17.03 -4.75 21.00
N CYS A 402 -17.20 -3.45 21.27
CA CYS A 402 -16.13 -2.53 21.60
C CYS A 402 -15.42 -2.85 22.93
N LYS A 403 -14.14 -2.45 23.00
CA LYS A 403 -13.28 -2.68 24.18
C LYS A 403 -13.61 -1.73 25.33
N ALA A 404 -13.96 -0.49 24.98
CA ALA A 404 -14.33 0.56 25.92
C ALA A 404 -15.39 1.49 25.32
N TRP A 405 -16.27 2.02 26.17
CA TRP A 405 -17.24 3.04 25.80
C TRP A 405 -17.58 3.94 26.98
N ALA A 406 -18.07 5.13 26.68
CA ALA A 406 -18.55 6.09 27.67
C ALA A 406 -19.68 6.93 27.09
N ILE A 407 -20.62 7.35 27.95
CA ILE A 407 -21.79 8.16 27.62
C ILE A 407 -21.87 9.34 28.59
N ALA A 408 -22.11 10.53 28.05
CA ALA A 408 -22.35 11.74 28.85
C ALA A 408 -23.63 12.46 28.43
N ASP A 409 -24.17 13.23 29.36
CA ASP A 409 -25.19 14.23 29.11
C ASP A 409 -24.63 15.28 28.12
N GLY A 410 -25.31 15.47 27.00
CA GLY A 410 -24.83 16.34 25.92
C GLY A 410 -24.98 17.83 26.20
N LYS A 411 -25.74 18.24 27.22
CA LYS A 411 -25.85 19.64 27.65
C LYS A 411 -24.75 19.95 28.67
N THR A 412 -24.70 19.18 29.75
CA THR A 412 -23.82 19.45 30.91
C THR A 412 -22.43 18.85 30.77
N GLY A 413 -22.25 17.84 29.91
CA GLY A 413 -21.00 17.09 29.81
C GLY A 413 -20.78 16.11 30.96
N LYS A 414 -21.75 15.95 31.86
CA LYS A 414 -21.67 15.02 33.01
C LYS A 414 -21.60 13.58 32.50
N PRO A 415 -20.58 12.79 32.87
CA PRO A 415 -20.54 11.36 32.59
C PRO A 415 -21.75 10.66 33.24
N LEU A 416 -22.40 9.78 32.49
CA LEU A 416 -23.58 9.04 32.93
C LEU A 416 -23.27 7.55 33.09
N TRP A 417 -22.69 6.93 32.06
CA TRP A 417 -22.45 5.50 32.01
C TRP A 417 -21.19 5.18 31.21
N GLY A 418 -20.53 4.06 31.52
CA GLY A 418 -19.32 3.64 30.82
C GLY A 418 -18.96 2.18 31.08
N LYS A 419 -18.05 1.67 30.24
CA LYS A 419 -17.31 0.44 30.47
C LYS A 419 -15.88 0.64 30.02
N ASN A 420 -14.92 0.36 30.92
CA ASN A 420 -13.49 0.56 30.67
C ASN A 420 -13.17 2.00 30.20
N GLU A 421 -13.93 2.98 30.65
CA GLU A 421 -13.93 4.34 30.12
C GLU A 421 -12.60 5.06 30.31
N ALA A 422 -11.83 4.68 31.33
CA ALA A 422 -10.47 5.16 31.63
C ALA A 422 -9.35 4.34 30.96
N GLN A 423 -9.66 3.29 30.20
CA GLN A 423 -8.65 2.45 29.55
C GLN A 423 -7.98 3.22 28.40
N ARG A 424 -6.64 3.25 28.40
CA ARG A 424 -5.86 3.87 27.33
C ARG A 424 -5.82 2.96 26.11
N LEU A 425 -6.33 3.45 25.00
CA LEU A 425 -6.40 2.73 23.72
C LEU A 425 -5.88 3.62 22.59
N ASP A 426 -5.42 3.00 21.50
CA ASP A 426 -5.24 3.72 20.24
C ASP A 426 -6.60 4.25 19.77
N VAL A 427 -6.67 5.52 19.36
CA VAL A 427 -7.95 6.19 19.07
C VAL A 427 -8.16 6.56 17.61
N ALA A 428 -7.19 6.26 16.75
CA ALA A 428 -7.26 6.49 15.33
C ALA A 428 -7.68 7.93 14.98
N SER A 429 -8.43 8.14 13.89
CA SER A 429 -8.83 9.47 13.41
C SER A 429 -9.73 10.29 14.34
N THR A 430 -10.18 9.78 15.50
CA THR A 430 -10.85 10.64 16.49
C THR A 430 -9.90 11.73 17.01
N THR A 431 -8.58 11.54 16.86
CA THR A 431 -7.53 12.56 17.03
C THR A 431 -7.84 13.87 16.28
N LYS A 432 -8.48 13.81 15.11
CA LYS A 432 -8.80 15.00 14.32
C LYS A 432 -9.84 15.92 14.98
N ILE A 433 -10.56 15.45 15.99
CA ILE A 433 -11.41 16.31 16.83
C ILE A 433 -10.54 17.38 17.49
N MET A 434 -9.38 17.02 18.04
CA MET A 434 -8.45 17.97 18.68
C MET A 434 -7.85 18.93 17.65
N THR A 435 -7.42 18.40 16.50
CA THR A 435 -6.90 19.24 15.39
C THR A 435 -7.92 20.27 14.94
N ALA A 436 -9.16 19.85 14.68
CA ALA A 436 -10.24 20.75 14.29
C ALA A 436 -10.62 21.73 15.40
N TYR A 437 -10.68 21.28 16.66
CA TYR A 437 -10.99 22.12 17.81
C TYR A 437 -10.03 23.30 17.94
N ILE A 438 -8.71 23.05 17.83
CA ILE A 438 -7.70 24.11 17.87
C ILE A 438 -7.91 25.13 16.75
N VAL A 439 -8.14 24.67 15.51
CA VAL A 439 -8.37 25.57 14.37
C VAL A 439 -9.67 26.35 14.54
N CYS A 440 -10.73 25.72 15.04
CA CYS A 440 -12.00 26.40 15.34
C CYS A 440 -11.83 27.46 16.44
N GLU A 441 -11.02 27.21 17.47
CA GLU A 441 -10.72 28.20 18.50
C GLU A 441 -9.90 29.38 17.96
N LEU A 442 -8.97 29.13 17.04
CA LEU A 442 -8.26 30.20 16.34
C LEU A 442 -9.24 31.05 15.51
N ALA A 443 -10.13 30.40 14.75
CA ALA A 443 -11.17 31.08 13.98
C ALA A 443 -12.19 31.83 14.85
N ARG A 444 -12.50 31.34 16.05
CA ARG A 444 -13.37 32.03 17.00
C ARG A 444 -12.73 33.33 17.51
N LYS A 445 -11.40 33.33 17.73
CA LYS A 445 -10.65 34.52 18.14
C LYS A 445 -10.42 35.49 16.98
N ASN A 446 -10.21 34.97 15.78
CA ASN A 446 -10.04 35.75 14.56
C ASN A 446 -10.75 35.07 13.38
N PRO A 447 -11.97 35.52 13.01
CA PRO A 447 -12.75 34.91 11.92
C PRO A 447 -12.03 34.89 10.56
N ALA A 448 -11.11 35.83 10.31
CA ALA A 448 -10.35 35.90 9.05
C ALA A 448 -9.47 34.65 8.82
N VAL A 449 -9.16 33.89 9.89
CA VAL A 449 -8.46 32.60 9.81
C VAL A 449 -9.14 31.64 8.83
N LEU A 450 -10.46 31.69 8.72
CA LEU A 450 -11.21 30.80 7.82
C LEU A 450 -10.97 31.09 6.34
N ASP A 451 -10.62 32.33 6.01
CA ASP A 451 -10.43 32.78 4.62
C ASP A 451 -8.97 32.68 4.17
N GLU A 452 -8.06 32.34 5.09
CA GLU A 452 -6.66 32.09 4.77
C GLU A 452 -6.52 30.90 3.82
N VAL A 453 -5.62 31.04 2.85
CA VAL A 453 -5.31 30.00 1.87
C VAL A 453 -4.19 29.10 2.39
N VAL A 454 -4.45 27.79 2.39
CA VAL A 454 -3.46 26.75 2.68
C VAL A 454 -2.95 26.18 1.36
N THR A 455 -1.62 26.13 1.20
CA THR A 455 -0.98 25.44 0.08
C THR A 455 -0.48 24.08 0.57
N PHE A 456 -0.87 23.01 -0.11
CA PHE A 456 -0.50 21.66 0.29
C PHE A 456 0.99 21.40 0.02
N SER A 457 1.70 20.96 1.05
CA SER A 457 3.09 20.51 0.93
C SER A 457 3.16 19.07 0.39
N GLU A 458 4.35 18.65 -0.06
CA GLU A 458 4.58 17.23 -0.36
C GLU A 458 4.39 16.33 0.88
N ARG A 459 4.67 16.85 2.09
CA ARG A 459 4.49 16.12 3.36
C ARG A 459 3.00 15.83 3.59
N ALA A 460 2.15 16.83 3.39
CA ALA A 460 0.70 16.68 3.50
C ALA A 460 0.18 15.66 2.47
N ASP A 461 0.49 15.84 1.19
CA ASP A 461 0.05 14.96 0.09
C ASP A 461 0.51 13.50 0.29
N GLN A 462 1.75 13.29 0.72
CA GLN A 462 2.31 11.95 0.92
C GLN A 462 1.92 11.30 2.25
N THR A 463 1.07 11.93 3.06
CA THR A 463 0.62 11.35 4.33
C THR A 463 -0.30 10.15 4.07
N PRO A 464 0.06 8.93 4.52
CA PRO A 464 -0.69 7.72 4.18
C PRO A 464 -2.01 7.62 4.95
N GLY A 465 -2.96 6.83 4.43
CA GLY A 465 -4.28 6.59 5.02
C GLY A 465 -5.39 7.41 4.35
N SER A 466 -6.50 7.65 5.06
CA SER A 466 -7.61 8.45 4.54
C SER A 466 -7.14 9.83 4.08
N THR A 467 -7.66 10.31 2.95
CA THR A 467 -7.19 11.52 2.27
C THR A 467 -8.36 12.44 1.90
N SER A 468 -8.14 13.75 1.94
CA SER A 468 -8.99 14.74 1.31
C SER A 468 -8.78 14.81 -0.20
N GLY A 469 -7.76 14.12 -0.71
CA GLY A 469 -7.44 14.01 -2.13
C GLY A 469 -6.89 15.31 -2.71
N VAL A 470 -6.38 16.21 -1.87
CA VAL A 470 -5.71 17.45 -2.29
C VAL A 470 -4.21 17.17 -2.45
N ARG A 471 -3.63 17.62 -3.57
CA ARG A 471 -2.26 17.29 -3.99
C ARG A 471 -1.29 18.39 -3.66
N ALA A 472 0.00 18.06 -3.61
CA ALA A 472 1.06 19.04 -3.40
C ALA A 472 0.97 20.20 -4.41
N GLY A 473 1.06 21.43 -3.91
CA GLY A 473 0.93 22.67 -4.70
C GLY A 473 -0.51 23.13 -4.93
N GLU A 474 -1.52 22.30 -4.65
CA GLU A 474 -2.92 22.73 -4.68
C GLU A 474 -3.28 23.58 -3.44
N LYS A 475 -4.27 24.43 -3.62
CA LYS A 475 -4.67 25.48 -2.67
C LYS A 475 -6.17 25.47 -2.42
N LEU A 476 -6.53 25.74 -1.18
CA LEU A 476 -7.90 25.97 -0.71
C LEU A 476 -7.90 26.76 0.61
N THR A 477 -9.04 27.33 0.97
CA THR A 477 -9.16 28.06 2.24
C THR A 477 -9.23 27.12 3.44
N VAL A 478 -8.85 27.61 4.62
CA VAL A 478 -9.01 26.88 5.89
C VAL A 478 -10.47 26.44 6.09
N ARG A 479 -11.42 27.30 5.69
CA ARG A 479 -12.86 27.00 5.73
C ARG A 479 -13.22 25.72 4.99
N GLU A 480 -12.70 25.53 3.77
CA GLU A 480 -12.94 24.32 2.98
C GLU A 480 -12.11 23.16 3.50
N LEU A 481 -10.87 23.41 3.92
CA LEU A 481 -9.98 22.38 4.40
C LEU A 481 -10.48 21.68 5.68
N LEU A 482 -11.24 22.38 6.53
CA LEU A 482 -11.94 21.77 7.67
C LEU A 482 -12.98 20.72 7.23
N TYR A 483 -13.63 20.89 6.08
CA TYR A 483 -14.46 19.82 5.49
C TYR A 483 -13.59 18.66 5.01
N GLY A 484 -12.48 18.92 4.31
CA GLY A 484 -11.51 17.89 3.89
C GLY A 484 -10.89 17.12 5.07
N LEU A 485 -10.76 17.76 6.24
CA LEU A 485 -10.31 17.13 7.47
C LEU A 485 -11.39 16.20 8.07
N LEU A 486 -12.62 16.69 8.20
CA LEU A 486 -13.64 16.08 9.05
C LEU A 486 -14.54 15.07 8.32
N LEU A 487 -14.87 15.33 7.05
CA LEU A 487 -15.79 14.49 6.28
C LEU A 487 -15.11 13.19 5.82
N PRO A 488 -14.13 13.22 4.90
CA PRO A 488 -13.45 12.02 4.40
C PRO A 488 -12.36 11.55 5.36
N SER A 489 -12.20 12.24 6.51
CA SER A 489 -11.17 11.96 7.50
C SER A 489 -9.73 12.19 7.00
N GLY A 490 -9.50 13.22 6.16
CA GLY A 490 -8.22 13.46 5.47
C GLY A 490 -7.02 13.65 6.41
N ASN A 491 -6.03 12.76 6.29
CA ASN A 491 -4.76 12.84 7.02
C ASN A 491 -3.87 13.94 6.46
N ASP A 492 -3.84 14.06 5.14
CA ASP A 492 -3.25 15.15 4.36
C ASP A 492 -3.75 16.52 4.84
N ALA A 493 -5.07 16.70 4.98
CA ALA A 493 -5.68 17.92 5.49
C ALA A 493 -5.25 18.24 6.93
N SER A 494 -5.12 17.21 7.77
CA SER A 494 -4.64 17.34 9.14
C SER A 494 -3.19 17.78 9.24
N VAL A 495 -2.33 17.30 8.33
CA VAL A 495 -0.93 17.74 8.25
C VAL A 495 -0.85 19.16 7.70
N ALA A 496 -1.57 19.47 6.63
CA ALA A 496 -1.59 20.81 6.04
C ALA A 496 -2.04 21.90 7.04
N LEU A 497 -3.11 21.66 7.81
CA LEU A 497 -3.55 22.58 8.86
C LEU A 497 -2.50 22.76 9.95
N ALA A 498 -1.86 21.67 10.37
CA ALA A 498 -0.85 21.71 11.41
C ALA A 498 0.44 22.41 10.96
N GLU A 499 0.86 22.23 9.71
CA GLU A 499 1.98 22.99 9.12
C GLU A 499 1.65 24.49 9.05
N HIS A 500 0.45 24.82 8.56
CA HIS A 500 0.01 26.21 8.37
C HIS A 500 -0.10 26.99 9.69
N PHE A 501 -0.70 26.38 10.72
CA PHE A 501 -0.87 27.05 12.02
C PHE A 501 0.30 26.85 12.97
N GLY A 502 1.04 25.74 12.85
CA GLY A 502 2.17 25.40 13.72
C GLY A 502 3.25 26.48 13.78
N GLY A 503 3.50 27.17 12.66
CA GLY A 503 4.45 28.28 12.61
C GLY A 503 4.08 29.48 13.50
N ARG A 504 2.79 29.64 13.81
CA ARG A 504 2.25 30.76 14.62
C ARG A 504 2.13 30.44 16.10
N LEU A 505 2.22 29.16 16.46
CA LEU A 505 2.10 28.71 17.84
C LEU A 505 3.43 28.90 18.54
N LYS A 506 3.46 29.75 19.57
CA LYS A 506 4.63 29.90 20.44
C LYS A 506 4.78 28.65 21.30
N LEU A 507 6.00 28.14 21.43
CA LEU A 507 6.32 27.16 22.47
C LEU A 507 6.35 27.86 23.83
N ALA A 508 6.02 27.12 24.88
CA ALA A 508 6.13 27.62 26.25
C ALA A 508 7.58 27.87 26.68
N THR A 509 8.54 27.23 26.01
CA THR A 509 9.97 27.35 26.23
C THR A 509 10.60 28.11 25.06
N GLY A 510 11.39 29.16 25.33
CA GLY A 510 12.15 29.94 24.33
C GLY A 510 13.33 29.17 23.72
N SER A 511 13.13 27.88 23.44
CA SER A 511 14.15 26.93 23.01
C SER A 511 14.61 27.18 21.57
N THR A 512 15.90 26.93 21.33
CA THR A 512 16.57 27.10 20.03
C THR A 512 16.72 25.80 19.24
N ASP A 513 16.21 24.66 19.72
CA ASP A 513 16.32 23.36 19.02
C ASP A 513 15.54 23.36 17.69
N ALA A 514 16.20 22.96 16.60
CA ALA A 514 15.61 22.86 15.26
C ALA A 514 14.38 21.95 15.18
N LYS A 515 14.29 20.90 16.02
CA LYS A 515 13.08 20.05 16.10
C LYS A 515 11.89 20.79 16.70
N GLU A 516 12.15 21.66 17.67
CA GLU A 516 11.14 22.48 18.34
C GLU A 516 10.71 23.67 17.44
N GLN A 517 11.47 23.94 16.38
CA GLN A 517 11.08 24.87 15.32
C GLN A 517 10.16 24.28 14.24
N ASP A 518 10.04 22.94 14.11
CA ASP A 518 9.13 22.32 13.13
C ASP A 518 7.66 22.70 13.46
N PRO A 519 6.92 23.36 12.54
CA PRO A 519 5.51 23.70 12.73
C PRO A 519 4.66 22.51 13.20
N MET A 520 4.92 21.31 12.66
CA MET A 520 4.22 20.10 13.08
C MET A 520 4.44 19.78 14.56
N HIS A 521 5.68 19.92 15.04
CA HIS A 521 6.02 19.68 16.44
C HIS A 521 5.29 20.67 17.35
N ARG A 522 5.29 21.97 16.99
CA ARG A 522 4.59 23.02 17.75
C ARG A 522 3.09 22.79 17.81
N PHE A 523 2.48 22.34 16.71
CA PHE A 523 1.06 22.02 16.69
C PHE A 523 0.74 20.81 17.59
N ILE A 524 1.54 19.74 17.54
CA ILE A 524 1.38 18.57 18.42
C ILE A 524 1.59 18.95 19.90
N ALA A 525 2.55 19.84 20.20
CA ALA A 525 2.74 20.37 21.55
C ALA A 525 1.48 21.13 22.02
N LYS A 526 0.87 21.94 21.14
CA LYS A 526 -0.40 22.61 21.45
C LYS A 526 -1.56 21.63 21.64
N MET A 527 -1.65 20.56 20.84
CA MET A 527 -2.65 19.50 21.06
C MET A 527 -2.55 18.90 22.47
N ASN A 528 -1.33 18.58 22.92
CA ASN A 528 -1.12 18.05 24.27
C ASN A 528 -1.34 19.12 25.36
N SER A 529 -1.04 20.39 25.10
CA SER A 529 -1.38 21.49 26.03
C SER A 529 -2.89 21.63 26.20
N VAL A 530 -3.63 21.66 25.11
CA VAL A 530 -5.09 21.74 25.13
C VAL A 530 -5.69 20.51 25.81
N ALA A 531 -5.14 19.31 25.57
CA ALA A 531 -5.57 18.12 26.31
C ALA A 531 -5.46 18.31 27.83
N ARG A 532 -4.33 18.86 28.33
CA ARG A 532 -4.18 19.17 29.76
C ARG A 532 -5.14 20.26 30.24
N GLU A 533 -5.30 21.34 29.46
CA GLU A 533 -6.22 22.44 29.74
C GLU A 533 -7.68 21.94 29.90
N LEU A 534 -8.08 20.95 29.09
CA LEU A 534 -9.41 20.31 29.15
C LEU A 534 -9.51 19.19 30.20
N GLY A 535 -8.45 18.93 30.97
CA GLY A 535 -8.41 17.87 31.97
C GLY A 535 -8.36 16.45 31.39
N MET A 536 -7.93 16.30 30.13
CA MET A 536 -7.76 15.01 29.44
C MET A 536 -6.47 14.30 29.90
N LYS A 537 -6.45 13.85 31.15
CA LYS A 537 -5.23 13.43 31.87
C LYS A 537 -4.56 12.17 31.31
N ARG A 538 -5.27 11.36 30.51
CA ARG A 538 -4.77 10.08 29.98
C ARG A 538 -4.59 10.10 28.46
N THR A 539 -4.67 11.28 27.85
CA THR A 539 -4.45 11.51 26.42
C THR A 539 -3.02 11.93 26.13
N THR A 540 -2.45 11.39 25.05
CA THR A 540 -1.18 11.84 24.50
C THR A 540 -1.23 11.77 22.98
N TYR A 541 -0.92 12.88 22.32
CA TYR A 541 -0.85 12.99 20.87
C TYR A 541 0.60 13.00 20.40
N HIS A 542 0.92 12.11 19.46
CA HIS A 542 2.21 12.07 18.74
C HIS A 542 2.11 12.45 17.26
N ASN A 543 0.90 12.70 16.77
CA ASN A 543 0.63 13.19 15.42
C ASN A 543 -0.76 13.84 15.39
N THR A 544 -1.14 14.45 14.27
CA THR A 544 -2.37 15.26 14.17
C THR A 544 -3.56 14.48 13.60
N HIS A 545 -3.29 13.34 12.95
CA HIS A 545 -4.27 12.61 12.16
C HIS A 545 -4.74 11.28 12.79
N GLY A 546 -3.97 10.69 13.71
CA GLY A 546 -4.31 9.45 14.40
C GLY A 546 -3.75 8.16 13.79
N LEU A 547 -2.68 8.19 12.99
CA LEU A 547 -2.02 6.94 12.61
C LEU A 547 -1.32 6.36 13.85
N THR A 548 -1.25 5.03 13.92
CA THR A 548 -0.65 4.32 15.05
C THR A 548 0.79 4.77 15.26
N ALA A 549 1.06 5.28 16.46
CA ALA A 549 2.38 5.61 16.95
C ALA A 549 2.44 5.21 18.42
N ARG A 550 3.61 4.73 18.87
CA ARG A 550 3.79 4.32 20.28
C ARG A 550 3.44 5.48 21.20
N GLY A 551 2.52 5.28 22.14
CA GLY A 551 2.05 6.30 23.08
C GLY A 551 0.94 7.21 22.56
N HIS A 552 0.52 7.11 21.29
CA HIS A 552 -0.58 7.91 20.73
C HIS A 552 -1.92 7.34 21.15
N GLN A 553 -2.35 7.67 22.37
CA GLN A 553 -3.48 7.02 23.02
C GLN A 553 -4.36 8.03 23.75
N SER A 554 -5.62 7.66 23.94
CA SER A 554 -6.60 8.40 24.73
C SER A 554 -7.56 7.41 25.40
N THR A 555 -8.51 7.94 26.16
CA THR A 555 -9.57 7.19 26.83
C THR A 555 -10.95 7.62 26.33
N ALA A 556 -11.99 6.85 26.64
CA ALA A 556 -13.36 7.20 26.26
C ALA A 556 -13.82 8.46 27.02
N ASP A 557 -13.46 8.57 28.31
CA ASP A 557 -13.72 9.75 29.14
C ASP A 557 -13.08 11.03 28.58
N ASP A 558 -11.79 10.97 28.23
CA ASP A 558 -11.08 12.13 27.72
C ASP A 558 -11.68 12.60 26.38
N LEU A 559 -12.07 11.65 25.52
CA LEU A 559 -12.72 11.98 24.24
C LEU A 559 -14.14 12.53 24.42
N LEU A 560 -14.90 12.11 25.43
CA LEU A 560 -16.18 12.73 25.77
C LEU A 560 -16.01 14.20 26.14
N ARG A 561 -15.03 14.52 26.99
CA ARG A 561 -14.72 15.91 27.39
C ARG A 561 -14.37 16.77 26.18
N LEU A 562 -13.50 16.26 25.31
CA LEU A 562 -13.12 16.95 24.08
C LEU A 562 -14.33 17.16 23.16
N ALA A 563 -15.16 16.13 22.97
CA ALA A 563 -16.33 16.22 22.09
C ALA A 563 -17.38 17.18 22.63
N HIS A 564 -17.68 17.13 23.93
CA HIS A 564 -18.61 18.05 24.58
C HIS A 564 -18.16 19.51 24.43
N THR A 565 -16.88 19.76 24.70
CA THR A 565 -16.30 21.11 24.57
C THR A 565 -16.30 21.58 23.12
N ALA A 566 -15.88 20.73 22.17
CA ALA A 566 -15.86 21.09 20.75
C ALA A 566 -17.26 21.37 20.21
N LEU A 567 -18.29 20.62 20.64
CA LEU A 567 -19.67 20.82 20.21
C LEU A 567 -20.33 22.09 20.76
N GLN A 568 -19.74 22.77 21.75
CA GLN A 568 -20.19 24.11 22.14
C GLN A 568 -19.92 25.15 21.04
N SER A 569 -18.98 24.88 20.15
CA SER A 569 -18.74 25.71 18.97
C SER A 569 -19.75 25.41 17.88
N SER A 570 -20.55 26.40 17.48
CA SER A 570 -21.46 26.31 16.33
C SER A 570 -20.70 26.02 15.04
N LEU A 571 -19.48 26.53 14.91
CA LEU A 571 -18.59 26.28 13.78
C LEU A 571 -18.19 24.80 13.70
N PHE A 572 -17.69 24.23 14.80
CA PHE A 572 -17.33 22.81 14.84
C PHE A 572 -18.55 21.92 14.59
N SER A 573 -19.68 22.22 15.24
CA SER A 573 -20.95 21.51 15.07
C SER A 573 -21.39 21.48 13.61
N LYS A 574 -21.29 22.61 12.89
CA LYS A 574 -21.59 22.69 11.46
C LYS A 574 -20.73 21.73 10.63
N TYR A 575 -19.42 21.68 10.87
CA TYR A 575 -18.55 20.81 10.09
C TYR A 575 -18.85 19.34 10.31
N VAL A 576 -19.00 18.92 11.57
CA VAL A 576 -19.16 17.50 11.90
C VAL A 576 -20.54 16.94 11.58
N SER A 577 -21.57 17.79 11.46
CA SER A 577 -22.92 17.41 11.02
C SER A 577 -23.11 17.43 9.51
N THR A 578 -22.18 18.02 8.75
CA THR A 578 -22.27 18.10 7.29
C THR A 578 -22.03 16.72 6.67
N ARG A 579 -23.00 16.23 5.87
CA ARG A 579 -22.94 14.90 5.21
C ARG A 579 -22.11 14.89 3.93
N GLN A 580 -22.11 15.98 3.17
CA GLN A 580 -21.29 16.11 1.98
C GLN A 580 -20.89 17.56 1.71
N ARG A 581 -19.73 17.76 1.07
CA ARG A 581 -19.25 19.07 0.64
C ARG A 581 -18.57 18.93 -0.72
N GLY A 582 -19.08 19.63 -1.72
CA GLY A 582 -18.35 19.90 -2.96
C GLY A 582 -17.41 21.09 -2.77
N CYS A 583 -16.18 20.97 -3.26
CA CYS A 583 -15.14 22.01 -3.18
C CYS A 583 -14.39 22.11 -4.51
N ARG A 584 -13.98 23.33 -4.87
CA ARG A 584 -13.10 23.58 -6.02
C ARG A 584 -11.68 23.83 -5.53
N LEU A 585 -10.74 23.04 -6.03
CA LEU A 585 -9.32 23.15 -5.75
C LEU A 585 -8.63 23.95 -6.85
N VAL A 586 -7.61 24.71 -6.47
CA VAL A 586 -6.78 25.49 -7.40
C VAL A 586 -5.36 24.96 -7.37
N ALA A 587 -4.86 24.47 -8.50
CA ALA A 587 -3.50 23.96 -8.65
C ALA A 587 -2.51 25.04 -9.12
N ALA A 588 -1.22 24.69 -9.18
CA ALA A 588 -0.20 25.51 -9.82
C ALA A 588 -0.57 25.79 -11.30
N ALA A 589 -0.25 26.98 -11.79
CA ALA A 589 -0.63 27.49 -13.11
C ALA A 589 -2.14 27.70 -13.35
N GLY A 590 -2.97 27.73 -12.29
CA GLY A 590 -4.38 28.13 -12.38
C GLY A 590 -5.35 27.03 -12.81
N TYR A 591 -4.89 25.79 -12.97
CA TYR A 591 -5.76 24.64 -13.23
C TYR A 591 -6.72 24.42 -12.06
N GLN A 592 -8.01 24.27 -12.34
CA GLN A 592 -9.04 24.04 -11.35
C GLN A 592 -9.63 22.64 -11.49
N ARG A 593 -9.92 22.00 -10.36
CA ARG A 593 -10.68 20.75 -10.33
C ARG A 593 -11.61 20.68 -9.14
N ASP A 594 -12.72 19.98 -9.31
CA ASP A 594 -13.72 19.80 -8.27
C ASP A 594 -13.50 18.48 -7.53
N VAL A 595 -13.77 18.50 -6.22
CA VAL A 595 -13.79 17.33 -5.33
C VAL A 595 -15.08 17.30 -4.53
N VAL A 596 -15.52 16.10 -4.17
CA VAL A 596 -16.63 15.91 -3.23
C VAL A 596 -16.14 15.11 -2.06
N TRP A 597 -16.30 15.69 -0.88
CA TRP A 597 -16.07 15.03 0.38
C TRP A 597 -17.37 14.52 0.95
N ARG A 598 -17.37 13.28 1.43
CA ARG A 598 -18.51 12.65 2.10
C ARG A 598 -18.14 12.34 3.53
N ASN A 599 -19.09 12.53 4.44
CA ASN A 599 -18.86 12.25 5.84
C ASN A 599 -18.79 10.73 6.07
N THR A 600 -17.69 10.29 6.65
CA THR A 600 -17.49 8.88 7.01
C THR A 600 -18.46 8.40 8.10
N ASN A 601 -19.06 9.29 8.89
CA ASN A 601 -20.03 8.92 9.93
C ASN A 601 -21.42 8.63 9.34
N GLN A 602 -21.74 7.34 9.22
CA GLN A 602 -23.00 6.87 8.64
C GLN A 602 -24.23 7.15 9.51
N LEU A 603 -24.06 7.46 10.81
CA LEU A 603 -25.19 7.78 11.68
C LEU A 603 -25.91 9.07 11.25
N LEU A 604 -25.24 9.99 10.55
CA LEU A 604 -25.85 11.23 10.05
C LEU A 604 -26.97 11.01 9.01
N ALA A 605 -27.13 9.80 8.50
CA ALA A 605 -28.25 9.43 7.64
C ALA A 605 -29.50 9.01 8.43
N ILE A 606 -29.44 9.00 9.77
CA ILE A 606 -30.52 8.62 10.66
C ILE A 606 -30.89 9.84 11.51
N ASP A 607 -32.19 10.12 11.63
CA ASP A 607 -32.69 11.24 12.41
C ASP A 607 -32.22 11.17 13.89
N GLY A 608 -31.96 12.35 14.46
CA GLY A 608 -31.43 12.54 15.80
C GLY A 608 -29.89 12.54 15.92
N TYR A 609 -29.13 11.93 15.02
CA TYR A 609 -27.66 11.93 15.14
C TYR A 609 -27.03 13.23 14.64
N ILE A 610 -26.06 13.76 15.40
CA ILE A 610 -25.45 15.08 15.16
C ILE A 610 -23.97 15.05 14.75
N GLY A 611 -23.42 13.86 14.46
CA GLY A 611 -22.10 13.72 13.84
C GLY A 611 -20.96 13.43 14.82
N VAL A 612 -19.90 14.23 14.76
CA VAL A 612 -18.57 14.12 15.41
C VAL A 612 -17.50 13.40 14.58
N LYS A 613 -17.04 12.18 14.91
CA LYS A 613 -15.88 11.62 14.19
C LYS A 613 -15.68 10.11 14.33
N THR A 614 -15.48 9.45 13.20
CA THR A 614 -15.02 8.06 13.07
C THR A 614 -13.49 7.93 13.20
N GLY A 615 -12.99 6.77 13.60
CA GLY A 615 -11.57 6.43 13.51
C GLY A 615 -11.32 4.94 13.31
N THR A 616 -10.34 4.57 12.47
CA THR A 616 -9.97 3.17 12.26
C THR A 616 -8.47 3.03 12.02
N THR A 617 -7.82 2.14 12.78
CA THR A 617 -6.51 1.57 12.43
C THR A 617 -6.50 0.11 12.86
N ARG A 618 -5.52 -0.66 12.38
CA ARG A 618 -5.36 -2.06 12.83
C ARG A 618 -5.22 -2.16 14.36
N ALA A 619 -4.48 -1.25 14.97
CA ALA A 619 -4.25 -1.25 16.41
C ALA A 619 -5.48 -0.75 17.21
N ALA A 620 -6.12 0.32 16.74
CA ALA A 620 -7.27 0.93 17.40
C ALA A 620 -8.56 0.11 17.27
N GLY A 621 -8.69 -0.73 16.24
CA GLY A 621 -10.00 -1.24 15.83
C GLY A 621 -10.89 -0.10 15.29
N ALA A 622 -12.20 -0.30 15.32
CA ALA A 622 -13.17 0.69 14.86
C ALA A 622 -13.69 1.56 16.01
N CYS A 623 -13.37 2.85 15.97
CA CYS A 623 -13.74 3.85 16.95
C CYS A 623 -14.80 4.82 16.40
N LEU A 624 -15.66 5.34 17.27
CA LEU A 624 -16.60 6.41 16.95
C LEU A 624 -16.79 7.32 18.16
N VAL A 625 -16.70 8.62 17.93
CA VAL A 625 -17.27 9.63 18.82
C VAL A 625 -18.51 10.15 18.11
N SER A 626 -19.62 10.23 18.83
CA SER A 626 -20.89 10.68 18.27
C SER A 626 -21.74 11.46 19.26
N GLY A 627 -22.74 12.17 18.74
CA GLY A 627 -23.84 12.72 19.54
C GLY A 627 -25.19 12.32 18.96
N CYS A 628 -26.19 12.22 19.81
CA CYS A 628 -27.58 11.96 19.44
C CYS A 628 -28.49 12.91 20.23
N ALA A 629 -29.45 13.54 19.56
CA ALA A 629 -30.52 14.33 20.12
C ALA A 629 -31.83 13.58 19.95
N ARG A 630 -32.66 13.56 20.99
CA ARG A 630 -34.00 12.97 20.96
C ARG A 630 -34.91 13.82 21.83
N GLY A 631 -35.97 14.37 21.23
CA GLY A 631 -36.79 15.39 21.88
C GLY A 631 -35.95 16.62 22.28
N GLY A 632 -36.16 17.13 23.49
CA GLY A 632 -35.41 18.27 24.05
C GLY A 632 -34.05 17.92 24.66
N ASP A 633 -33.58 16.68 24.52
CA ASP A 633 -32.40 16.17 25.23
C ASP A 633 -31.31 15.67 24.26
N LYS A 634 -30.06 15.61 24.77
CA LYS A 634 -28.88 15.25 23.99
C LYS A 634 -27.97 14.32 24.78
N LEU A 635 -27.40 13.32 24.11
CA LEU A 635 -26.37 12.42 24.63
C LEU A 635 -25.12 12.50 23.75
N LEU A 636 -23.96 12.30 24.37
CA LEU A 636 -22.68 12.10 23.71
C LEU A 636 -22.15 10.72 24.03
N MET A 637 -21.50 10.09 23.05
CA MET A 637 -20.99 8.74 23.18
C MET A 637 -19.64 8.57 22.52
N VAL A 638 -18.77 7.81 23.19
CA VAL A 638 -17.52 7.32 22.65
C VAL A 638 -17.54 5.80 22.67
N VAL A 639 -17.17 5.19 21.54
CA VAL A 639 -16.97 3.75 21.36
C VAL A 639 -15.55 3.55 20.85
N LEU A 640 -14.74 2.75 21.55
CA LEU A 640 -13.34 2.46 21.20
C LEU A 640 -13.12 0.96 20.99
N GLY A 641 -12.47 0.61 19.88
CA GLY A 641 -12.03 -0.77 19.63
C GLY A 641 -13.12 -1.76 19.27
N SER A 642 -14.18 -1.34 18.56
CA SER A 642 -15.14 -2.27 17.97
C SER A 642 -14.46 -3.21 16.97
N VAL A 643 -14.93 -4.44 16.86
CA VAL A 643 -14.29 -5.49 16.04
C VAL A 643 -14.29 -5.21 14.53
N GLY A 644 -15.15 -4.31 14.05
CA GLY A 644 -15.23 -3.94 12.64
C GLY A 644 -15.91 -2.60 12.38
N SER A 645 -15.75 -2.09 11.16
CA SER A 645 -16.27 -0.77 10.78
C SER A 645 -17.79 -0.65 10.85
N ALA A 646 -18.51 -1.71 10.47
CA ALA A 646 -19.97 -1.74 10.57
C ALA A 646 -20.43 -1.92 12.03
N THR A 647 -19.70 -2.72 12.82
CA THR A 647 -20.10 -3.00 14.21
C THR A 647 -19.95 -1.79 15.12
N ARG A 648 -19.07 -0.81 14.81
CA ARG A 648 -19.03 0.46 15.56
C ARG A 648 -20.40 1.16 15.59
N TYR A 649 -21.14 1.10 14.48
CA TYR A 649 -22.44 1.74 14.35
C TYR A 649 -23.51 0.93 15.06
N ALA A 650 -23.44 -0.41 14.99
CA ALA A 650 -24.30 -1.28 15.79
C ALA A 650 -24.08 -1.05 17.30
N ASP A 651 -22.83 -1.06 17.76
CA ASP A 651 -22.45 -0.80 19.15
C ASP A 651 -22.98 0.56 19.61
N SER A 652 -22.78 1.62 18.82
CA SER A 652 -23.25 2.96 19.17
C SER A 652 -24.78 3.04 19.22
N ARG A 653 -25.48 2.50 18.22
CA ARG A 653 -26.95 2.49 18.18
C ARG A 653 -27.52 1.71 19.37
N ASN A 654 -26.99 0.53 19.68
CA ASN A 654 -27.41 -0.29 20.82
C ASN A 654 -27.24 0.46 22.15
N LEU A 655 -26.09 1.13 22.33
CA LEU A 655 -25.83 1.93 23.52
C LEU A 655 -26.75 3.16 23.60
N TYR A 656 -27.05 3.85 22.50
CA TYR A 656 -27.94 5.01 22.53
C TYR A 656 -29.36 4.60 22.88
N ARG A 657 -29.87 3.50 22.31
CA ARG A 657 -31.19 2.96 22.66
C ARG A 657 -31.28 2.65 24.14
N TRP A 658 -30.30 1.92 24.66
CA TRP A 658 -30.22 1.61 26.07
C TRP A 658 -30.13 2.87 26.94
N ALA A 659 -29.29 3.83 26.59
CA ALA A 659 -29.12 5.07 27.35
C ALA A 659 -30.40 5.93 27.34
N TRP A 660 -31.13 5.98 26.22
CA TRP A 660 -32.43 6.67 26.16
C TRP A 660 -33.47 5.99 27.04
N LEU A 661 -33.51 4.65 27.09
CA LEU A 661 -34.36 3.92 28.03
C LEU A 661 -33.97 4.18 29.49
N GLN A 662 -32.67 4.24 29.81
CA GLN A 662 -32.22 4.57 31.17
C GLN A 662 -32.58 6.00 31.57
N ARG A 663 -32.65 6.94 30.61
CA ARG A 663 -32.95 8.35 30.86
C ARG A 663 -34.45 8.65 31.01
N GLN A 664 -35.30 7.69 30.64
CA GLN A 664 -36.75 7.73 30.85
C GLN A 664 -37.17 7.12 32.19
N ARG A 665 -36.27 6.35 32.84
CA ARG A 665 -36.43 5.82 34.20
C ARG A 665 -35.87 6.82 35.19
#